data_AF-A0A8C1PLR3-F1
#
_entry.id   AF-A0A8C1PLR3-F1
#
_cell.length_a   1.000
_cell.length_b   1.000
_cell.length_c   1.000
_cell.angle_alpha   90.00
_cell.angle_beta   90.00
_cell.angle_gamma   90.00
#
_symmetry.space_group_name_H-M   'P 1'
#
loop_
_entity.id
_entity.type
_entity.pdbx_description
1 polymer ?
#
loop_
_entity_poly.entity_id
_entity_poly.type
_entity_poly.pdbx_seq_one_letter_code
_entity_poly.pdbx_strand_id
1 'polypeptide(L)'
;ASGHSRLCMVESGFPSFPYQAVAMRPLTTVAGIPFMYSWSPLQQNFMVEDETFLHNIPYMGDEVLEQDEAFLEELIDNYDGVHGDRGEHHNMYLFTLREALLVLTHALLYFCFKSQLQDYADFSLAFPSLGRELSANKKIPHDKIFTAIASMFPYKGTMEEYKDLLEPSSPVKLPPLCTPNMDGPFAKSVQREQSLHSFHTLFCRRCFKYDCFLHPFHASPNVYKRKNKEIRMETEPCGLDCFLLQKGAKEFADQNMQKSQRPRRRRRQPRPSSSCGPCPSVSGEEGKEGDSDHETTSSSEGNSRCPSPAKLRPGEEGKEESDSPPQWSGAEESLFRVLHGTYYNNFCSIARLIGTKTCREVYEFAVKEMLIHRVPLEDGGISPQKKKRKHRQDVNTPLPDNSSNQVYNYQPCDHPEHPCDSSCSCVMTQNFCEKFCQCHQECQNRFPGCRCKTQCNTKQCPCYLAVRECDPDLCMTCGAADHWDSKQVSCKNCSIQRGIKKHLLLAPSDVAGWGTFIKEPVQKNEFISEYCGELISQDEADRRGRIYDKYMSSFLFNLNNDFVVDATRKGNKIRFANHSVNPNCYAKVVMVNGDHRIGIFAKRAIQRGEELFFDYRYSQADALKYVGIEREIDIV
;
A
#
# COMPACT_ATOMS: atom_id res chain seq x y z
N ALA A 1 17.19 -46.40 46.54
CA ALA A 1 18.39 -46.44 45.69
C ALA A 1 19.43 -45.49 46.28
N SER A 2 20.55 -46.04 46.75
CA SER A 2 21.69 -45.34 47.33
C SER A 2 22.38 -44.44 46.28
N GLY A 3 21.92 -43.19 46.17
CA GLY A 3 22.48 -42.22 45.23
C GLY A 3 23.89 -41.83 45.67
N HIS A 4 24.91 -42.41 45.03
CA HIS A 4 26.26 -41.87 45.11
C HIS A 4 26.22 -40.45 44.55
N SER A 5 26.45 -39.44 45.40
CA SER A 5 26.62 -38.07 44.93
C SER A 5 27.80 -38.05 43.97
N ARG A 6 27.54 -37.82 42.68
CA ARG A 6 28.61 -37.69 41.69
C ARG A 6 29.51 -36.53 42.12
N LEU A 7 30.83 -36.72 42.11
CA LEU A 7 31.79 -35.69 42.49
C LEU A 7 32.30 -34.98 41.22
N CYS A 8 32.45 -33.66 41.28
CA CYS A 8 33.20 -32.87 40.32
C CYS A 8 34.61 -32.72 40.86
N MET A 9 35.59 -33.16 40.07
CA MET A 9 37.01 -33.04 40.40
C MET A 9 37.58 -31.83 39.66
N VAL A 10 38.26 -30.96 40.38
CA VAL A 10 38.96 -29.79 39.82
C VAL A 10 40.44 -29.96 40.06
N GLU A 11 41.19 -30.04 38.97
CA GLU A 11 42.65 -30.11 38.96
C GLU A 11 43.24 -28.71 38.79
N SER A 12 44.33 -28.43 39.51
CA SER A 12 45.06 -27.17 39.37
C SER A 12 46.27 -27.38 38.46
N GLY A 13 46.51 -26.42 37.56
CA GLY A 13 47.76 -26.39 36.77
C GLY A 13 49.01 -26.04 37.60
N PHE A 14 48.84 -25.66 38.88
CA PHE A 14 49.95 -25.40 39.79
C PHE A 14 50.26 -26.65 40.64
N PRO A 15 51.49 -27.19 40.60
CA PRO A 15 51.85 -28.45 41.27
C PRO A 15 51.69 -28.43 42.80
N SER A 16 51.65 -27.24 43.39
CA SER A 16 51.51 -27.02 44.83
C SER A 16 50.06 -27.02 45.34
N PHE A 17 49.07 -27.02 44.45
CA PHE A 17 47.66 -27.00 44.83
C PHE A 17 47.04 -28.41 44.76
N PRO A 18 46.41 -28.90 45.83
CA PRO A 18 45.81 -30.23 45.85
C PRO A 18 44.52 -30.29 45.02
N TYR A 19 44.21 -31.48 44.51
CA TYR A 19 42.95 -31.76 43.83
C TYR A 19 41.75 -31.44 44.75
N GLN A 20 40.75 -30.76 44.21
CA GLN A 20 39.51 -30.47 44.92
C GLN A 20 38.38 -31.35 44.39
N ALA A 21 37.57 -31.88 45.31
CA ALA A 21 36.40 -32.69 44.99
C ALA A 21 35.17 -32.06 45.63
N VAL A 22 34.13 -31.78 44.83
CA VAL A 22 32.88 -31.21 45.32
C VAL A 22 31.71 -32.08 44.85
N ALA A 23 30.72 -32.31 45.72
CA ALA A 23 29.50 -33.00 45.34
C ALA A 23 28.73 -32.21 44.27
N MET A 24 28.48 -32.82 43.11
CA MET A 24 27.64 -32.25 42.06
C MET A 24 26.18 -32.30 42.50
N ARG A 25 25.54 -31.13 42.50
CA ARG A 25 24.10 -31.03 42.67
C ARG A 25 23.43 -31.20 41.30
N PRO A 26 22.66 -32.26 41.06
CA PRO A 26 21.93 -32.39 39.81
C PRO A 26 20.88 -31.28 39.70
N LEU A 27 20.81 -30.64 38.53
CA LEU A 27 19.71 -29.73 38.20
C LEU A 27 18.47 -30.56 37.88
N THR A 28 17.31 -30.14 38.38
CA THR A 28 16.03 -30.79 38.05
C THR A 28 15.71 -30.60 36.58
N THR A 29 15.17 -31.63 35.93
CA THR A 29 14.78 -31.59 34.53
C THR A 29 13.73 -30.50 34.30
N VAL A 30 14.01 -29.58 33.36
CA VAL A 30 13.07 -28.57 32.88
C VAL A 30 12.66 -28.96 31.47
N ALA A 31 11.36 -28.94 31.19
CA ALA A 31 10.85 -29.23 29.85
C ALA A 31 11.31 -28.15 28.87
N GLY A 32 11.99 -28.57 27.80
CA GLY A 32 12.34 -27.69 26.69
C GLY A 32 11.09 -27.34 25.87
N ILE A 33 11.07 -26.15 25.28
CA ILE A 33 10.09 -25.78 24.26
C ILE A 33 10.67 -26.03 22.87
N PRO A 34 9.85 -26.32 21.85
CA PRO A 34 10.35 -26.45 20.49
C PRO A 34 11.00 -25.15 20.01
N PHE A 35 12.02 -25.28 19.17
CA PHE A 35 12.79 -24.15 18.67
C PHE A 35 11.94 -23.22 17.79
N MET A 36 12.16 -21.91 17.90
CA MET A 36 11.45 -20.90 17.09
C MET A 36 12.33 -19.65 16.93
N TYR A 37 12.60 -19.28 15.67
CA TYR A 37 13.16 -17.96 15.36
C TYR A 37 12.10 -16.86 15.53
N SER A 38 12.54 -15.65 15.85
CA SER A 38 11.65 -14.48 15.92
C SER A 38 11.04 -14.17 14.55
N TRP A 39 9.76 -13.81 14.53
CA TRP A 39 9.04 -13.42 13.32
C TRP A 39 8.05 -12.30 13.61
N SER A 40 7.72 -11.49 12.59
CA SER A 40 6.77 -10.39 12.74
C SER A 40 5.35 -10.77 12.28
N PRO A 41 4.30 -10.42 13.04
CA PRO A 41 2.92 -10.75 12.68
C PRO A 41 2.38 -9.88 11.54
N LEU A 42 1.67 -10.52 10.61
CA LEU A 42 1.03 -9.91 9.44
C LEU A 42 -0.48 -10.19 9.42
N GLN A 43 -1.22 -9.24 8.87
CA GLN A 43 -2.64 -9.39 8.53
C GLN A 43 -2.89 -9.46 7.03
N GLN A 44 -1.92 -9.01 6.23
CA GLN A 44 -1.89 -8.97 4.77
C GLN A 44 -0.46 -9.23 4.33
N ASN A 45 -0.26 -9.69 3.10
CA ASN A 45 1.08 -9.87 2.53
C ASN A 45 1.86 -8.55 2.48
N PHE A 46 3.18 -8.66 2.48
CA PHE A 46 4.11 -7.53 2.48
C PHE A 46 5.12 -7.70 1.35
N MET A 47 5.07 -6.86 0.32
CA MET A 47 6.02 -6.86 -0.80
C MET A 47 7.43 -6.51 -0.30
N VAL A 48 8.40 -7.30 -0.73
CA VAL A 48 9.82 -7.09 -0.43
C VAL A 48 10.60 -7.14 -1.75
N GLU A 49 11.49 -6.17 -1.93
CA GLU A 49 12.40 -6.14 -3.07
C GLU A 49 13.53 -7.17 -2.88
N ASP A 50 14.07 -7.63 -4.00
CA ASP A 50 15.12 -8.65 -4.03
C ASP A 50 16.40 -8.18 -3.34
N GLU A 51 16.98 -9.03 -2.48
CA GLU A 51 18.26 -8.76 -1.84
C GLU A 51 19.39 -9.21 -2.78
N THR A 52 20.03 -8.27 -3.48
CA THR A 52 21.12 -8.59 -4.43
C THR A 52 22.45 -8.94 -3.74
N PHE A 53 22.63 -8.50 -2.49
CA PHE A 53 23.83 -8.76 -1.68
C PHE A 53 23.49 -9.49 -0.38
N LEU A 54 24.34 -10.46 -0.03
CA LEU A 54 24.20 -11.20 1.21
C LEU A 54 24.80 -10.38 2.37
N HIS A 55 23.96 -9.94 3.31
CA HIS A 55 24.40 -9.11 4.43
C HIS A 55 25.11 -9.90 5.55
N ASN A 56 24.86 -11.20 5.63
CA ASN A 56 25.44 -12.08 6.65
C ASN A 56 25.53 -13.51 6.10
N ILE A 57 26.67 -14.17 6.33
CA ILE A 57 26.81 -15.60 6.05
C ILE A 57 26.15 -16.37 7.20
N PRO A 58 25.11 -17.18 6.94
CA PRO A 58 24.46 -17.95 7.99
C PRO A 58 25.44 -18.92 8.65
N TYR A 59 25.63 -18.80 9.97
CA TYR A 59 26.40 -19.80 10.71
C TYR A 59 25.58 -21.08 10.86
N MET A 60 26.13 -22.20 10.37
CA MET A 60 25.45 -23.50 10.33
C MET A 60 26.13 -24.55 11.22
N GLY A 61 27.09 -24.13 12.05
CA GLY A 61 27.92 -25.01 12.88
C GLY A 61 29.24 -25.35 12.19
N ASP A 62 30.32 -25.41 12.97
CA ASP A 62 31.68 -25.67 12.46
C ASP A 62 31.74 -27.03 11.72
N GLU A 63 31.04 -28.04 12.23
CA GLU A 63 30.98 -29.39 11.64
C GLU A 63 30.35 -29.42 10.23
N VAL A 64 29.40 -28.51 9.95
CA VAL A 64 28.72 -28.42 8.65
C VAL A 64 29.56 -27.61 7.66
N LEU A 65 30.24 -26.57 8.15
CA LEU A 65 31.14 -25.74 7.35
C LEU A 65 32.35 -26.55 6.87
N GLU A 66 32.86 -27.47 7.67
CA GLU A 66 33.98 -28.36 7.30
C GLU A 66 33.60 -29.46 6.29
N GLN A 67 32.31 -29.81 6.18
CA GLN A 67 31.85 -30.92 5.34
C GLN A 67 31.34 -30.49 3.95
N ASP A 68 30.95 -29.22 3.78
CA ASP A 68 30.18 -28.76 2.62
C ASP A 68 30.64 -27.38 2.14
N GLU A 69 31.93 -27.25 1.83
CA GLU A 69 32.51 -26.02 1.27
C GLU A 69 31.84 -25.62 -0.07
N ALA A 70 31.43 -26.61 -0.87
CA ALA A 70 30.74 -26.39 -2.14
C ALA A 70 29.40 -25.65 -1.97
N PHE A 71 28.66 -25.91 -0.89
CA PHE A 71 27.44 -25.17 -0.59
C PHE A 71 27.72 -23.69 -0.30
N LEU A 72 28.83 -23.38 0.39
CA LEU A 72 29.17 -22.00 0.72
C LEU A 72 29.59 -21.21 -0.53
N GLU A 73 30.36 -21.85 -1.43
CA GLU A 73 30.70 -21.27 -2.74
C GLU A 73 29.43 -21.04 -3.59
N GLU A 74 28.57 -22.05 -3.72
CA GLU A 74 27.30 -21.92 -4.44
C GLU A 74 26.41 -20.83 -3.82
N LEU A 75 26.35 -20.73 -2.49
CA LEU A 75 25.59 -19.69 -1.80
C LEU A 75 26.11 -18.31 -2.17
N ILE A 76 27.42 -18.10 -2.23
CA ILE A 76 28.03 -16.81 -2.58
C ILE A 76 27.81 -16.48 -4.06
N ASP A 77 27.98 -17.45 -4.95
CA ASP A 77 27.82 -17.27 -6.42
C ASP A 77 26.41 -16.85 -6.83
N ASN A 78 25.43 -17.12 -5.98
CA ASN A 78 24.03 -16.75 -6.20
C ASN A 78 23.69 -15.31 -5.81
N TYR A 79 24.62 -14.59 -5.19
CA TYR A 79 24.51 -13.16 -4.89
C TYR A 79 25.61 -12.40 -5.63
N ASP A 80 25.43 -11.10 -5.84
CA ASP A 80 26.46 -10.25 -6.46
C ASP A 80 27.68 -10.00 -5.53
N GLY A 81 27.68 -10.60 -4.33
CA GLY A 81 28.75 -10.59 -3.33
C GLY A 81 28.25 -10.61 -1.88
N VAL A 82 29.17 -10.80 -0.93
CA VAL A 82 28.90 -10.76 0.52
C VAL A 82 29.31 -9.40 1.11
N HIS A 83 28.47 -8.85 2.00
CA HIS A 83 28.76 -7.61 2.71
C HIS A 83 30.02 -7.77 3.59
N GLY A 84 31.10 -7.07 3.22
CA GLY A 84 32.36 -7.06 3.97
C GLY A 84 33.49 -7.91 3.40
N ASP A 85 33.28 -8.56 2.25
CA ASP A 85 34.22 -9.54 1.66
C ASP A 85 35.48 -8.95 0.98
N ARG A 86 35.82 -7.68 1.21
CA ARG A 86 37.05 -7.11 0.63
C ARG A 86 38.18 -7.06 1.65
N GLY A 87 39.24 -7.83 1.35
CA GLY A 87 40.46 -8.09 2.11
C GLY A 87 41.42 -6.91 2.32
N GLU A 88 40.91 -5.72 2.62
CA GLU A 88 41.72 -4.68 3.25
C GLU A 88 41.35 -4.60 4.73
N HIS A 89 42.11 -5.33 5.55
CA HIS A 89 42.19 -5.15 6.99
C HIS A 89 42.67 -3.72 7.31
N HIS A 90 41.79 -2.74 7.20
CA HIS A 90 41.94 -1.48 7.91
C HIS A 90 40.68 -1.30 8.75
N ASN A 91 40.91 -1.31 10.07
CA ASN A 91 39.96 -0.87 11.09
C ASN A 91 39.45 0.54 10.77
N MET A 92 38.48 0.67 9.86
CA MET A 92 37.66 1.86 9.73
C MET A 92 36.36 1.65 10.52
N TYR A 93 36.55 1.27 11.79
CA TYR A 93 35.52 1.47 12.79
C TYR A 93 35.27 2.98 12.91
N LEU A 94 34.00 3.38 12.83
CA LEU A 94 33.48 4.68 13.30
C LEU A 94 33.86 5.95 12.50
N PHE A 95 33.56 5.98 11.19
CA PHE A 95 33.08 7.23 10.58
C PHE A 95 31.73 6.97 9.93
N THR A 96 30.74 7.82 10.20
CA THR A 96 29.50 7.83 9.39
C THR A 96 29.91 7.96 7.93
N LEU A 97 29.49 7.00 7.10
CA LEU A 97 29.91 6.84 5.69
C LEU A 97 29.99 8.19 4.96
N ARG A 98 29.04 9.09 5.23
CA ARG A 98 28.98 10.46 4.70
C ARG A 98 30.27 11.27 4.89
N GLU A 99 30.85 11.28 6.08
CA GLU A 99 32.06 12.07 6.38
C GLU A 99 33.30 11.48 5.71
N ALA A 100 33.45 10.15 5.77
CA ALA A 100 34.54 9.46 5.07
C ALA A 100 34.42 9.60 3.55
N LEU A 101 33.21 9.55 2.99
CA LEU A 101 32.95 9.74 1.57
C LEU A 101 33.20 11.18 1.14
N LEU A 102 32.86 12.17 1.96
CA LEU A 102 33.16 13.59 1.74
C LEU A 102 34.68 13.83 1.72
N VAL A 103 35.40 13.24 2.67
CA VAL A 103 36.86 13.32 2.73
C VAL A 103 37.49 12.62 1.52
N LEU A 104 37.01 11.43 1.15
CA LEU A 104 37.51 10.68 0.00
C LEU A 104 37.22 11.40 -1.32
N THR A 105 36.01 11.93 -1.52
CA THR A 105 35.67 12.71 -2.73
C THR A 105 36.48 13.99 -2.82
N HIS A 106 36.67 14.72 -1.71
CA HIS A 106 37.55 15.89 -1.69
C HIS A 106 39.02 15.52 -1.95
N ALA A 107 39.51 14.41 -1.40
CA ALA A 107 40.88 13.93 -1.63
C ALA A 107 41.12 13.49 -3.08
N LEU A 108 40.15 12.79 -3.69
CA LEU A 108 40.20 12.36 -5.09
C LEU A 108 40.06 13.55 -6.05
N LEU A 109 39.21 14.53 -5.74
CA LEU A 109 39.14 15.80 -6.45
C LEU A 109 40.49 16.53 -6.41
N TYR A 110 41.12 16.61 -5.25
CA TYR A 110 42.45 17.20 -5.07
C TYR A 110 43.50 16.48 -5.92
N PHE A 111 43.50 15.14 -5.91
CA PHE A 111 44.40 14.34 -6.75
C PHE A 111 44.17 14.56 -8.25
N CYS A 112 42.91 14.63 -8.68
CA CYS A 112 42.55 14.85 -10.08
C CYS A 112 42.98 16.26 -10.55
N PHE A 113 42.82 17.29 -9.70
CA PHE A 113 43.34 18.64 -9.95
C PHE A 113 44.88 18.66 -10.01
N LYS A 114 45.55 17.91 -9.14
CA LYS A 114 47.02 17.79 -9.12
C LYS A 114 47.55 17.13 -10.40
N SER A 115 46.81 16.17 -10.97
CA SER A 115 47.19 15.51 -12.23
C SER A 115 47.01 16.37 -13.50
N GLN A 116 46.24 17.45 -13.42
CA GLN A 116 46.07 18.40 -14.53
C GLN A 116 47.06 19.58 -14.51
N LEU A 117 47.72 19.81 -13.38
CA LEU A 117 48.77 20.83 -13.23
C LEU A 117 50.14 20.15 -13.36
N GLN A 118 50.54 19.87 -14.59
CA GLN A 118 51.93 19.65 -14.92
C GLN A 118 52.64 21.01 -14.89
N ASP A 119 53.73 21.09 -14.15
CA ASP A 119 54.60 22.26 -13.95
C ASP A 119 54.04 23.35 -13.02
N TYR A 120 54.47 23.35 -11.76
CA TYR A 120 55.08 24.48 -11.06
C TYR A 120 55.60 24.00 -9.70
N ALA A 121 56.91 24.05 -9.54
CA ALA A 121 57.60 23.79 -8.28
C ALA A 121 57.44 24.98 -7.34
N ASP A 122 56.38 24.97 -6.52
CA ASP A 122 56.36 25.47 -5.13
C ASP A 122 54.92 25.48 -4.62
N PHE A 123 54.54 24.46 -3.83
CA PHE A 123 53.24 24.43 -3.16
C PHE A 123 53.32 23.76 -1.78
N SER A 124 54.33 24.09 -0.98
CA SER A 124 54.42 23.62 0.41
C SER A 124 53.81 24.58 1.44
N LEU A 125 53.18 25.70 1.04
CA LEU A 125 52.73 26.74 1.99
C LEU A 125 51.29 27.24 1.85
N ALA A 126 50.39 26.53 1.16
CA ALA A 126 48.99 26.94 1.01
C ALA A 126 47.97 25.87 1.47
N PHE A 127 48.13 25.38 2.70
CA PHE A 127 47.11 24.53 3.36
C PHE A 127 45.85 25.29 3.86
N PRO A 128 45.88 26.61 4.20
CA PRO A 128 44.66 27.29 4.67
C PRO A 128 43.83 28.04 3.61
N SER A 129 44.37 28.29 2.41
CA SER A 129 43.73 29.16 1.41
C SER A 129 43.00 28.43 0.28
N LEU A 130 43.32 27.16 0.01
CA LEU A 130 42.63 26.39 -1.04
C LEU A 130 41.21 25.94 -0.64
N GLY A 131 40.94 25.84 0.68
CA GLY A 131 39.60 25.57 1.20
C GLY A 131 38.58 26.70 0.96
N ARG A 132 39.03 27.93 0.66
CA ARG A 132 38.14 29.05 0.32
C ARG A 132 37.82 29.16 -1.17
N GLU A 133 38.73 28.77 -2.06
CA GLU A 133 38.47 28.85 -3.51
C GLU A 133 37.68 27.65 -4.05
N LEU A 134 37.83 26.45 -3.47
CA LEU A 134 36.96 25.31 -3.78
C LEU A 134 35.51 25.49 -3.27
N SER A 135 35.31 26.34 -2.26
CA SER A 135 33.99 26.74 -1.78
C SER A 135 33.27 27.70 -2.75
N ALA A 136 34.00 28.35 -3.66
CA ALA A 136 33.46 29.32 -4.61
C ALA A 136 33.04 28.70 -5.95
N ASN A 137 33.63 27.57 -6.37
CA ASN A 137 33.31 26.90 -7.62
C ASN A 137 32.60 25.56 -7.38
N LYS A 138 31.26 25.61 -7.36
CA LYS A 138 30.34 24.46 -7.40
C LYS A 138 30.47 23.66 -8.71
N LYS A 139 31.58 22.97 -8.92
CA LYS A 139 31.65 21.91 -9.95
C LYS A 139 31.57 20.58 -9.24
N ILE A 140 30.42 19.92 -9.40
CA ILE A 140 30.15 18.54 -9.01
C ILE A 140 31.37 17.68 -9.46
N PRO A 141 31.88 16.74 -8.63
CA PRO A 141 32.98 15.88 -9.03
C PRO A 141 32.66 15.14 -10.34
N HIS A 142 33.68 14.92 -11.17
CA HIS A 142 33.52 14.21 -12.44
C HIS A 142 32.90 12.82 -12.19
N ASP A 143 31.87 12.43 -12.95
CA ASP A 143 31.08 11.19 -12.75
C ASP A 143 31.95 9.94 -12.54
N LYS A 144 33.08 9.85 -13.25
CA LYS A 144 34.13 8.83 -13.08
C LYS A 144 34.58 8.58 -11.63
N ILE A 145 34.64 9.60 -10.76
CA ILE A 145 35.00 9.43 -9.34
C ILE A 145 33.89 8.68 -8.62
N PHE A 146 32.63 9.03 -8.87
CA PHE A 146 31.48 8.33 -8.30
C PHE A 146 31.34 6.92 -8.86
N THR A 147 31.66 6.69 -10.15
CA THR A 147 31.74 5.34 -10.72
C THR A 147 32.80 4.52 -10.01
N ALA A 148 33.99 5.10 -9.76
CA ALA A 148 35.07 4.40 -9.07
C ALA A 148 34.69 4.07 -7.61
N ILE A 149 34.08 5.02 -6.89
CA ILE A 149 33.60 4.79 -5.52
C ILE A 149 32.51 3.74 -5.50
N ALA A 150 31.49 3.82 -6.38
CA ALA A 150 30.44 2.82 -6.50
C ALA A 150 30.99 1.43 -6.89
N SER A 151 32.06 1.36 -7.70
CA SER A 151 32.73 0.10 -8.02
C SER A 151 33.53 -0.50 -6.84
N MET A 152 34.01 0.36 -5.93
CA MET A 152 34.72 -0.05 -4.71
C MET A 152 33.76 -0.39 -3.56
N PHE A 153 32.58 0.25 -3.52
CA PHE A 153 31.54 0.05 -2.52
C PHE A 153 30.16 -0.24 -3.14
N PRO A 154 29.98 -1.31 -3.95
CA PRO A 154 28.70 -1.58 -4.63
C PRO A 154 27.52 -1.75 -3.65
N TYR A 155 27.82 -2.27 -2.46
CA TYR A 155 26.86 -2.56 -1.38
C TYR A 155 26.36 -1.34 -0.61
N LYS A 156 26.90 -0.14 -0.88
CA LYS A 156 26.54 1.11 -0.18
C LYS A 156 25.74 2.08 -1.04
N GLY A 157 25.58 1.78 -2.33
CA GLY A 157 24.67 2.49 -3.21
C GLY A 157 25.17 2.68 -4.63
N THR A 158 24.29 3.18 -5.49
CA THR A 158 24.62 3.55 -6.86
C THR A 158 25.35 4.90 -6.91
N MET A 159 25.93 5.25 -8.07
CA MET A 159 26.53 6.58 -8.30
C MET A 159 25.59 7.73 -7.87
N GLU A 160 24.29 7.57 -8.11
CA GLU A 160 23.27 8.60 -7.91
C GLU A 160 23.01 8.83 -6.42
N GLU A 161 22.90 7.76 -5.64
CA GLU A 161 22.73 7.82 -4.17
C GLU A 161 23.91 8.52 -3.48
N TYR A 162 25.12 8.36 -4.02
CA TYR A 162 26.30 9.08 -3.53
C TYR A 162 26.32 10.57 -3.88
N LYS A 163 25.73 10.97 -5.01
CA LYS A 163 25.59 12.38 -5.38
C LYS A 163 24.65 13.10 -4.42
N ASP A 164 23.55 12.47 -4.06
CA ASP A 164 22.54 13.04 -3.15
C ASP A 164 23.09 13.26 -1.73
N LEU A 165 23.96 12.36 -1.24
CA LEU A 165 24.58 12.48 0.09
C LEU A 165 25.52 13.70 0.24
N LEU A 166 26.07 14.20 -0.87
CA LEU A 166 27.02 15.32 -0.93
C LEU A 166 26.35 16.68 -1.09
N GLU A 167 25.06 16.75 -1.40
CA GLU A 167 24.36 18.02 -1.38
C GLU A 167 24.30 18.56 0.07
N PRO A 168 24.80 19.78 0.34
CA PRO A 168 24.78 20.32 1.70
C PRO A 168 23.35 20.47 2.17
N SER A 169 23.05 19.98 3.37
CA SER A 169 21.77 20.18 4.05
C SER A 169 21.62 21.65 4.41
N SER A 170 21.16 22.46 3.45
CA SER A 170 20.68 23.82 3.67
C SER A 170 19.36 23.73 4.42
N PRO A 171 19.17 24.47 5.54
CA PRO A 171 17.94 24.37 6.33
C PRO A 171 16.68 24.84 5.59
N VAL A 172 16.80 25.47 4.39
CA VAL A 172 15.67 26.13 3.71
C VAL A 172 15.66 25.98 2.18
N LYS A 173 16.59 25.21 1.59
CA LYS A 173 16.50 24.90 0.14
C LYS A 173 16.03 23.46 -0.02
N LEU A 174 14.72 23.31 -0.12
CA LEU A 174 14.14 22.12 -0.72
C LEU A 174 14.82 21.88 -2.09
N PRO A 175 15.15 20.63 -2.45
CA PRO A 175 15.66 20.28 -3.77
C PRO A 175 14.80 20.94 -4.86
N PRO A 176 15.36 21.31 -6.02
CA PRO A 176 14.67 22.10 -7.04
C PRO A 176 13.36 21.48 -7.57
N LEU A 177 13.18 20.16 -7.39
CA LEU A 177 11.99 19.40 -7.79
C LEU A 177 10.95 19.24 -6.66
N CYS A 178 11.25 19.68 -5.44
CA CYS A 178 10.33 19.58 -4.31
C CYS A 178 9.44 20.82 -4.20
N THR A 179 8.13 20.61 -4.10
CA THR A 179 7.14 21.67 -3.87
C THR A 179 7.06 21.99 -2.37
N PRO A 180 7.25 23.27 -1.94
CA PRO A 180 7.06 23.65 -0.54
C PRO A 180 5.63 23.38 -0.05
N ASN A 181 5.48 23.14 1.26
CA ASN A 181 4.16 22.96 1.86
C ASN A 181 3.29 24.22 1.63
N MET A 182 2.07 24.01 1.10
CA MET A 182 1.08 25.07 0.88
C MET A 182 0.63 25.74 2.17
N ASP A 183 0.58 25.00 3.29
CA ASP A 183 0.21 25.54 4.60
C ASP A 183 1.41 26.20 5.33
N GLY A 184 2.59 26.18 4.71
CA GLY A 184 3.83 26.68 5.29
C GLY A 184 4.09 28.17 5.01
N PRO A 185 4.95 28.83 5.81
CA PRO A 185 5.29 30.24 5.61
C PRO A 185 6.11 30.49 4.32
N PHE A 186 6.65 29.44 3.71
CA PHE A 186 7.43 29.49 2.47
C PHE A 186 6.64 29.01 1.24
N ALA A 187 5.30 29.00 1.32
CA ALA A 187 4.44 28.60 0.21
C ALA A 187 4.73 29.43 -1.05
N LYS A 188 4.96 28.75 -2.17
CA LYS A 188 5.21 29.36 -3.48
C LYS A 188 4.04 29.11 -4.40
N SER A 189 3.84 30.02 -5.36
CA SER A 189 2.93 29.82 -6.48
C SER A 189 3.49 28.77 -7.43
N VAL A 190 2.80 27.63 -7.55
CA VAL A 190 3.22 26.49 -8.38
C VAL A 190 2.05 25.99 -9.25
N GLN A 191 2.35 25.17 -10.24
CA GLN A 191 1.33 24.60 -11.13
C GLN A 191 0.50 23.50 -10.42
N ARG A 192 -0.69 23.20 -10.95
CA ARG A 192 -1.55 22.13 -10.42
C ARG A 192 -0.83 20.79 -10.33
N GLU A 193 -0.14 20.38 -11.38
CA GLU A 193 0.54 19.08 -11.40
C GLU A 193 1.68 19.03 -10.39
N GLN A 194 2.42 20.14 -10.19
CA GLN A 194 3.47 20.23 -9.17
C GLN A 194 2.91 20.20 -7.74
N SER A 195 1.73 20.79 -7.53
CA SER A 195 1.04 20.77 -6.23
C SER A 195 0.52 19.38 -5.87
N LEU A 196 0.07 18.63 -6.88
CA LEU A 196 -0.51 17.29 -6.71
C LEU A 196 0.48 16.15 -6.95
N HIS A 197 1.71 16.45 -7.40
CA HIS A 197 2.69 15.45 -7.84
C HIS A 197 2.91 14.35 -6.79
N SER A 198 3.25 14.73 -5.56
CA SER A 198 3.47 13.76 -4.47
C SER A 198 2.23 12.90 -4.21
N PHE A 199 1.04 13.51 -4.28
CA PHE A 199 -0.21 12.78 -4.08
C PHE A 199 -0.51 11.81 -5.22
N HIS A 200 -0.29 12.21 -6.48
CA HIS A 200 -0.51 11.35 -7.65
C HIS A 200 0.53 10.21 -7.73
N THR A 201 1.79 10.49 -7.43
CA THR A 201 2.88 9.50 -7.57
C THR A 201 2.85 8.46 -6.45
N LEU A 202 2.64 8.88 -5.20
CA LEU A 202 2.73 7.98 -4.05
C LEU A 202 1.41 7.28 -3.71
N PHE A 203 0.26 7.81 -4.12
CA PHE A 203 -1.02 7.19 -3.78
C PHE A 203 -1.25 5.88 -4.54
N CYS A 204 -1.59 4.82 -3.83
CA CYS A 204 -2.04 3.59 -4.45
C CYS A 204 -3.57 3.54 -4.54
N ARG A 205 -4.10 3.59 -5.77
CA ARG A 205 -5.55 3.48 -6.03
C ARG A 205 -6.16 2.14 -5.63
N ARG A 206 -5.37 1.07 -5.52
CA ARG A 206 -5.87 -0.28 -5.21
C ARG A 206 -6.21 -0.46 -3.73
N CYS A 207 -5.35 0.04 -2.84
CA CYS A 207 -5.48 -0.12 -1.39
C CYS A 207 -5.71 1.19 -0.62
N PHE A 208 -5.74 2.34 -1.32
CA PHE A 208 -6.00 3.68 -0.76
C PHE A 208 -4.99 4.15 0.29
N LYS A 209 -3.71 3.79 0.12
CA LYS A 209 -2.59 4.21 0.98
C LYS A 209 -1.53 4.92 0.15
N TYR A 210 -0.80 5.85 0.76
CA TYR A 210 0.44 6.38 0.18
C TYR A 210 1.58 5.40 0.42
N ASP A 211 2.43 5.20 -0.58
CA ASP A 211 3.62 4.34 -0.52
C ASP A 211 3.29 2.94 0.05
N CYS A 212 2.41 2.23 -0.65
CA CYS A 212 1.83 1.01 -0.10
C CYS A 212 2.79 -0.18 -0.14
N PHE A 213 2.82 -0.95 0.93
CA PHE A 213 3.66 -2.16 1.06
C PHE A 213 3.27 -3.36 0.18
N LEU A 214 2.39 -3.23 -0.82
CA LEU A 214 1.89 -4.38 -1.58
C LEU A 214 2.00 -4.22 -3.10
N HIS A 215 1.93 -2.98 -3.61
CA HIS A 215 1.90 -2.71 -5.04
C HIS A 215 3.15 -1.92 -5.41
N PRO A 216 4.16 -2.54 -6.06
CA PRO A 216 5.45 -1.88 -6.32
C PRO A 216 5.38 -0.87 -7.48
N PHE A 217 4.42 -1.02 -8.39
CA PHE A 217 4.28 -0.13 -9.53
C PHE A 217 3.43 1.10 -9.20
N HIS A 218 3.96 2.28 -9.51
CA HIS A 218 3.21 3.53 -9.45
C HIS A 218 1.97 3.51 -10.37
N ALA A 219 0.94 4.24 -9.97
CA ALA A 219 -0.28 4.33 -10.76
C ALA A 219 -0.02 5.02 -12.11
N SER A 220 -0.69 4.55 -13.17
CA SER A 220 -0.55 5.19 -14.48
C SER A 220 -1.13 6.61 -14.46
N PRO A 221 -0.57 7.56 -15.23
CA PRO A 221 -0.99 8.97 -15.18
C PRO A 221 -2.48 9.19 -15.49
N ASN A 222 -3.13 8.29 -16.24
CA ASN A 222 -4.54 8.42 -16.58
C ASN A 222 -5.49 8.02 -15.44
N VAL A 223 -5.01 7.29 -14.42
CA VAL A 223 -5.82 6.89 -13.24
C VAL A 223 -6.40 8.10 -12.52
N TYR A 224 -5.63 9.19 -12.44
CA TYR A 224 -6.03 10.43 -11.74
C TYR A 224 -6.80 11.40 -12.63
N LYS A 225 -6.89 11.14 -13.94
CA LYS A 225 -7.66 11.94 -14.88
C LYS A 225 -9.12 11.50 -14.86
N ARG A 226 -9.98 12.31 -14.26
CA ARG A 226 -11.42 12.06 -14.24
C ARG A 226 -12.05 12.44 -15.58
N LYS A 227 -12.86 11.55 -16.18
CA LYS A 227 -13.69 11.90 -17.35
C LYS A 227 -14.78 12.90 -16.94
N ASN A 228 -14.77 14.06 -17.60
CA ASN A 228 -15.70 15.16 -17.39
C ASN A 228 -17.13 14.74 -17.66
N LYS A 229 -17.92 14.51 -16.59
CA LYS A 229 -19.27 14.02 -16.80
C LYS A 229 -20.38 14.63 -15.98
N GLU A 230 -20.16 15.69 -15.19
CA GLU A 230 -21.22 16.60 -14.70
C GLU A 230 -20.66 17.44 -13.54
N ILE A 231 -20.05 18.59 -13.82
CA ILE A 231 -19.94 19.65 -12.80
C ILE A 231 -21.06 20.62 -13.12
N ARG A 232 -22.11 20.57 -12.30
CA ARG A 232 -23.22 21.52 -12.40
C ARG A 232 -22.70 22.86 -11.90
N MET A 233 -22.64 23.83 -12.80
CA MET A 233 -22.41 25.23 -12.43
C MET A 233 -23.68 25.79 -11.78
N GLU A 234 -23.50 26.52 -10.68
CA GLU A 234 -24.59 27.23 -10.01
C GLU A 234 -25.13 28.33 -10.93
N THR A 235 -26.45 28.42 -11.04
CA THR A 235 -27.14 29.40 -11.92
C THR A 235 -27.67 30.60 -11.14
N GLU A 236 -27.64 30.52 -9.81
CA GLU A 236 -28.05 31.59 -8.90
C GLU A 236 -26.82 32.26 -8.30
N PRO A 237 -26.85 33.58 -8.05
CA PRO A 237 -25.71 34.28 -7.47
C PRO A 237 -25.46 33.80 -6.04
N CYS A 238 -24.21 33.46 -5.72
CA CYS A 238 -23.82 32.96 -4.40
C CYS A 238 -23.75 34.05 -3.30
N GLY A 239 -23.96 35.31 -3.66
CA GLY A 239 -23.87 36.46 -2.75
C GLY A 239 -23.79 37.79 -3.50
N LEU A 240 -23.56 38.88 -2.77
CA LEU A 240 -23.44 40.24 -3.32
C LEU A 240 -22.19 40.40 -4.20
N ASP A 241 -21.10 39.70 -3.88
CA ASP A 241 -19.85 39.68 -4.63
C ASP A 241 -19.73 38.47 -5.57
N CYS A 242 -20.85 38.07 -6.20
CA CYS A 242 -20.86 36.97 -7.13
C CYS A 242 -20.41 37.41 -8.54
N PHE A 243 -19.58 36.59 -9.20
CA PHE A 243 -19.15 36.84 -10.58
C PHE A 243 -20.34 36.97 -11.55
N LEU A 244 -21.44 36.25 -11.31
CA LEU A 244 -22.66 36.31 -12.13
C LEU A 244 -23.32 37.70 -12.17
N LEU A 245 -22.99 38.58 -11.23
CA LEU A 245 -23.50 39.95 -11.17
C LEU A 245 -22.62 40.94 -11.95
N GLN A 246 -21.48 40.52 -12.51
CA GLN A 246 -20.64 41.36 -13.37
C GLN A 246 -21.20 41.48 -14.80
N LYS A 247 -20.97 42.63 -15.45
CA LYS A 247 -21.35 42.87 -16.85
C LYS A 247 -20.63 41.87 -17.77
N GLY A 248 -21.39 41.09 -18.53
CA GLY A 248 -20.88 40.06 -19.46
C GLY A 248 -20.68 38.66 -18.84
N ALA A 249 -20.75 38.50 -17.52
CA ALA A 249 -20.57 37.19 -16.86
C ALA A 249 -21.72 36.20 -17.15
N LYS A 250 -22.93 36.71 -17.35
CA LYS A 250 -24.10 35.91 -17.74
C LYS A 250 -23.96 35.38 -19.18
N GLU A 251 -23.44 36.19 -20.09
CA GLU A 251 -23.14 35.78 -21.48
C GLU A 251 -21.97 34.79 -21.53
N PHE A 252 -20.95 35.00 -20.70
CA PHE A 252 -19.83 34.06 -20.52
C PHE A 252 -20.29 32.69 -19.98
N ALA A 253 -21.17 32.68 -18.99
CA ALA A 253 -21.80 31.47 -18.49
C ALA A 253 -22.64 30.82 -19.60
N ASP A 254 -23.52 31.58 -20.26
CA ASP A 254 -24.41 31.06 -21.31
C ASP A 254 -23.65 30.51 -22.55
N GLN A 255 -22.50 31.09 -22.92
CA GLN A 255 -21.66 30.62 -24.04
C GLN A 255 -20.85 29.36 -23.71
N ASN A 256 -20.41 29.19 -22.46
CA ASN A 256 -19.66 28.02 -22.00
C ASN A 256 -20.55 26.92 -21.38
N MET A 257 -21.86 27.15 -21.29
CA MET A 257 -22.86 26.21 -20.77
C MET A 257 -23.51 25.38 -21.89
N GLN A 258 -23.16 24.10 -22.01
CA GLN A 258 -24.07 23.15 -22.66
C GLN A 258 -25.30 22.92 -21.77
N LYS A 259 -26.47 23.36 -22.24
CA LYS A 259 -27.76 22.97 -21.65
C LYS A 259 -27.91 21.45 -21.78
N SER A 260 -27.67 20.70 -20.70
CA SER A 260 -28.21 19.35 -20.57
C SER A 260 -29.73 19.43 -20.49
N GLN A 261 -30.39 19.52 -21.64
CA GLN A 261 -31.84 19.44 -21.72
C GLN A 261 -32.27 17.99 -21.48
N ARG A 262 -32.65 17.67 -20.25
CA ARG A 262 -33.75 16.73 -20.00
C ARG A 262 -34.65 17.27 -18.89
N PRO A 263 -35.74 17.98 -19.21
CA PRO A 263 -36.76 18.25 -18.22
C PRO A 263 -37.49 16.93 -17.91
N ARG A 264 -37.30 16.42 -16.69
CA ARG A 264 -38.21 15.40 -16.12
C ARG A 264 -39.60 16.06 -16.01
N ARG A 265 -40.51 15.71 -16.92
CA ARG A 265 -41.95 15.97 -16.77
C ARG A 265 -42.42 15.37 -15.44
N ARG A 266 -42.57 16.20 -14.40
CA ARG A 266 -43.39 15.86 -13.23
C ARG A 266 -44.85 15.81 -13.70
N ARG A 267 -45.38 14.60 -13.88
CA ARG A 267 -46.81 14.36 -14.10
C ARG A 267 -47.52 14.62 -12.76
N ARG A 268 -47.98 15.87 -12.53
CA ARG A 268 -48.99 16.16 -11.51
C ARG A 268 -50.31 15.54 -12.01
N GLN A 269 -50.82 14.53 -11.31
CA GLN A 269 -52.23 14.16 -11.43
C GLN A 269 -53.05 15.03 -10.47
N PRO A 270 -54.22 15.54 -10.89
CA PRO A 270 -55.17 16.15 -9.98
C PRO A 270 -56.02 15.05 -9.32
N ARG A 271 -56.20 15.13 -7.99
CA ARG A 271 -57.29 14.44 -7.28
C ARG A 271 -58.39 15.46 -6.97
N PRO A 272 -59.67 15.11 -7.09
CA PRO A 272 -60.78 16.03 -6.82
C PRO A 272 -61.12 16.11 -5.32
N SER A 273 -61.81 17.20 -4.98
CA SER A 273 -62.21 17.67 -3.66
C SER A 273 -63.54 17.08 -3.14
N SER A 274 -63.61 16.86 -1.82
CA SER A 274 -64.80 16.85 -0.92
C SER A 274 -64.32 16.32 0.44
N SER A 275 -64.82 16.64 1.64
CA SER A 275 -65.67 17.67 2.25
C SER A 275 -65.61 17.41 3.79
N CYS A 276 -65.94 18.42 4.61
CA CYS A 276 -65.75 18.52 6.07
C CYS A 276 -66.28 17.41 7.01
N GLY A 277 -65.48 17.12 8.07
CA GLY A 277 -65.79 17.06 9.53
C GLY A 277 -66.70 15.96 10.13
N PRO A 278 -66.77 15.78 11.48
CA PRO A 278 -65.92 16.26 12.59
C PRO A 278 -65.50 15.15 13.62
N CYS A 279 -64.71 15.54 14.64
CA CYS A 279 -64.26 14.74 15.81
C CYS A 279 -65.39 14.08 16.64
N PRO A 280 -65.02 13.17 17.56
CA PRO A 280 -65.08 13.59 18.97
C PRO A 280 -63.89 13.14 19.84
N SER A 281 -63.72 13.91 20.91
CA SER A 281 -62.76 13.83 22.02
C SER A 281 -63.30 13.01 23.20
N VAL A 282 -62.43 12.30 23.92
CA VAL A 282 -62.60 11.97 25.37
C VAL A 282 -61.23 11.95 26.08
N SER A 283 -61.18 12.72 27.18
CA SER A 283 -60.30 12.78 28.37
C SER A 283 -59.61 11.48 28.82
N GLY A 284 -58.52 11.44 29.59
CA GLY A 284 -57.81 12.42 30.45
C GLY A 284 -57.43 11.71 31.77
N GLU A 285 -56.18 11.85 32.25
CA GLU A 285 -55.81 11.79 33.69
C GLU A 285 -54.32 12.14 33.91
N GLU A 286 -54.10 12.99 34.92
CA GLU A 286 -52.86 13.56 35.50
C GLU A 286 -52.17 12.52 36.41
N GLY A 287 -50.95 12.63 36.97
CA GLY A 287 -49.89 13.64 37.10
C GLY A 287 -48.91 13.19 38.20
N LYS A 288 -47.67 13.74 38.23
CA LYS A 288 -46.93 14.14 39.46
C LYS A 288 -45.52 14.72 39.15
N GLU A 289 -45.23 15.84 39.81
CA GLU A 289 -44.03 16.68 39.76
C GLU A 289 -43.15 16.57 41.04
N GLY A 290 -41.96 17.20 41.00
CA GLY A 290 -41.11 17.70 42.12
C GLY A 290 -39.90 16.81 42.46
N ASP A 291 -38.63 17.23 42.63
CA ASP A 291 -37.95 18.52 42.98
C ASP A 291 -36.43 18.34 42.63
N SER A 292 -35.64 19.27 42.04
CA SER A 292 -34.84 20.39 42.61
C SER A 292 -33.97 20.02 43.85
N ASP A 293 -32.71 20.42 44.12
CA ASP A 293 -31.79 21.50 43.70
C ASP A 293 -30.30 21.23 44.11
N HIS A 294 -29.38 22.05 43.56
CA HIS A 294 -28.07 22.53 44.11
C HIS A 294 -26.86 21.57 44.27
N GLU A 295 -25.58 21.87 43.96
CA GLU A 295 -24.89 22.94 43.23
C GLU A 295 -23.37 22.67 43.11
N THR A 296 -22.75 23.33 42.10
CA THR A 296 -21.39 23.93 41.93
C THR A 296 -20.12 23.14 42.32
N THR A 297 -19.01 23.16 41.58
CA THR A 297 -18.25 24.25 40.90
C THR A 297 -17.41 23.73 39.70
N SER A 298 -17.44 24.38 38.51
CA SER A 298 -16.43 25.33 37.93
C SER A 298 -15.03 24.74 37.65
N SER A 299 -14.28 24.94 36.56
CA SER A 299 -14.20 25.87 35.39
C SER A 299 -13.13 25.27 34.42
N SER A 300 -12.97 25.59 33.13
CA SER A 300 -12.92 26.91 32.47
C SER A 300 -13.07 26.80 30.94
N GLU A 301 -13.77 27.78 30.37
CA GLU A 301 -14.04 28.00 28.94
C GLU A 301 -12.99 28.88 28.23
N GLY A 302 -13.11 28.94 26.90
CA GLY A 302 -12.63 30.03 26.04
C GLY A 302 -13.29 29.97 24.66
N ASN A 303 -14.52 30.46 24.56
CA ASN A 303 -15.39 30.43 23.38
C ASN A 303 -15.44 31.81 22.71
N SER A 304 -15.66 31.88 21.38
CA SER A 304 -16.26 33.06 20.72
C SER A 304 -16.79 32.70 19.33
N ARG A 305 -18.12 32.58 19.24
CA ARG A 305 -18.93 32.52 18.00
C ARG A 305 -19.54 33.90 17.70
N CYS A 306 -19.73 34.14 16.41
CA CYS A 306 -20.26 35.35 15.76
C CYS A 306 -21.71 35.74 16.15
N PRO A 307 -22.10 37.01 15.97
CA PRO A 307 -23.49 37.43 15.78
C PRO A 307 -23.81 37.91 14.34
N SER A 308 -25.07 37.72 13.92
CA SER A 308 -25.66 38.18 12.65
C SER A 308 -26.11 39.68 12.70
N PRO A 309 -26.34 40.37 11.56
CA PRO A 309 -26.49 41.83 11.52
C PRO A 309 -27.94 42.35 11.48
N ALA A 310 -28.15 43.54 12.07
CA ALA A 310 -29.38 44.34 12.00
C ALA A 310 -29.25 45.54 11.01
N LYS A 311 -30.38 45.97 10.45
CA LYS A 311 -30.54 46.91 9.31
C LYS A 311 -30.28 48.40 9.60
N LEU A 312 -29.45 49.00 8.73
CA LEU A 312 -29.38 50.36 8.12
C LEU A 312 -30.20 51.55 8.65
N ARG A 313 -29.55 52.74 8.67
CA ARG A 313 -29.95 53.95 7.91
C ARG A 313 -28.74 54.85 7.54
N PRO A 314 -28.85 55.73 6.51
CA PRO A 314 -27.74 56.06 5.60
C PRO A 314 -27.27 57.53 5.65
N GLY A 315 -26.07 57.75 5.11
CA GLY A 315 -25.64 59.02 4.52
C GLY A 315 -24.40 59.62 5.17
N GLU A 316 -23.26 59.51 4.50
CA GLU A 316 -22.37 60.65 4.21
C GLU A 316 -21.28 60.22 3.21
N GLU A 317 -20.91 61.17 2.37
CA GLU A 317 -20.33 61.00 1.05
C GLU A 317 -18.82 60.71 1.06
N GLY A 318 -18.39 59.99 0.03
CA GLY A 318 -17.15 60.27 -0.70
C GLY A 318 -15.83 60.18 0.07
N LYS A 319 -15.26 58.98 0.13
CA LYS A 319 -13.80 58.81 -0.01
C LYS A 319 -13.54 57.72 -1.05
N GLU A 320 -12.84 58.12 -2.09
CA GLU A 320 -12.17 57.21 -3.03
C GLU A 320 -11.27 56.27 -2.20
N GLU A 321 -11.70 55.04 -2.02
CA GLU A 321 -10.80 53.97 -1.58
C GLU A 321 -9.92 53.61 -2.77
N SER A 322 -8.63 53.88 -2.60
CA SER A 322 -7.56 53.38 -3.45
C SER A 322 -7.69 51.87 -3.59
N ASP A 323 -8.07 51.43 -4.79
CA ASP A 323 -8.22 50.03 -5.19
C ASP A 323 -6.83 49.37 -5.23
N SER A 324 -6.34 48.94 -4.06
CA SER A 324 -5.16 48.08 -4.00
C SER A 324 -5.59 46.70 -4.51
N PRO A 325 -4.92 46.14 -5.53
CA PRO A 325 -5.33 44.87 -6.10
C PRO A 325 -5.31 43.80 -5.00
N PRO A 326 -6.29 42.89 -4.95
CA PRO A 326 -6.35 41.87 -3.92
C PRO A 326 -5.05 41.05 -3.96
N GLN A 327 -4.30 41.08 -2.86
CA GLN A 327 -3.02 40.38 -2.79
C GLN A 327 -3.30 38.87 -2.70
N TRP A 328 -2.78 38.11 -3.65
CA TRP A 328 -2.82 36.64 -3.65
C TRP A 328 -1.51 36.11 -3.08
N SER A 329 -1.62 35.19 -2.12
CA SER A 329 -0.48 34.43 -1.60
C SER A 329 -0.13 33.27 -2.52
N GLY A 330 1.12 32.79 -2.49
CA GLY A 330 1.54 31.63 -3.28
C GLY A 330 0.70 30.36 -3.01
N ALA A 331 0.19 30.22 -1.79
CA ALA A 331 -0.73 29.15 -1.41
C ALA A 331 -2.09 29.29 -2.11
N GLU A 332 -2.70 30.49 -2.09
CA GLU A 332 -4.00 30.75 -2.73
C GLU A 332 -3.92 30.59 -4.25
N GLU A 333 -2.84 31.05 -4.89
CA GLU A 333 -2.65 30.89 -6.34
C GLU A 333 -2.54 29.40 -6.72
N SER A 334 -1.75 28.63 -5.96
CA SER A 334 -1.60 27.18 -6.19
C SER A 334 -2.91 26.44 -5.93
N LEU A 335 -3.62 26.78 -4.85
CA LEU A 335 -4.92 26.21 -4.50
C LEU A 335 -5.97 26.52 -5.56
N PHE A 336 -6.00 27.74 -6.10
CA PHE A 336 -6.86 28.11 -7.20
C PHE A 336 -6.60 27.23 -8.43
N ARG A 337 -5.34 27.08 -8.87
CA ARG A 337 -5.00 26.25 -10.04
C ARG A 337 -5.40 24.78 -9.83
N VAL A 338 -5.25 24.26 -8.61
CA VAL A 338 -5.73 22.92 -8.23
C VAL A 338 -7.25 22.85 -8.30
N LEU A 339 -7.97 23.74 -7.63
CA LEU A 339 -9.44 23.72 -7.59
C LEU A 339 -10.04 23.94 -8.99
N HIS A 340 -9.47 24.84 -9.78
CA HIS A 340 -9.90 25.11 -11.15
C HIS A 340 -9.77 23.87 -12.05
N GLY A 341 -8.69 23.09 -11.94
CA GLY A 341 -8.58 21.82 -12.67
C GLY A 341 -9.58 20.73 -12.25
N THR A 342 -10.30 20.92 -11.13
CA THR A 342 -11.27 19.95 -10.60
C THR A 342 -12.71 20.43 -10.76
N TYR A 343 -12.97 21.72 -10.54
CA TYR A 343 -14.28 22.36 -10.55
C TYR A 343 -14.52 23.20 -11.83
N TYR A 344 -13.52 23.30 -12.72
CA TYR A 344 -13.53 24.12 -13.94
C TYR A 344 -14.02 25.54 -13.65
N ASN A 345 -14.99 26.01 -14.43
CA ASN A 345 -15.52 27.37 -14.34
C ASN A 345 -16.54 27.56 -13.18
N ASN A 346 -16.66 26.63 -12.22
CA ASN A 346 -17.52 26.82 -11.04
C ASN A 346 -16.81 27.68 -9.97
N PHE A 347 -16.69 28.98 -10.25
CA PHE A 347 -15.99 29.93 -9.39
C PHE A 347 -16.66 30.13 -8.02
N CYS A 348 -17.98 29.91 -7.92
CA CYS A 348 -18.71 29.95 -6.65
C CYS A 348 -18.19 28.88 -5.68
N SER A 349 -18.06 27.64 -6.15
CA SER A 349 -17.52 26.53 -5.35
C SER A 349 -16.03 26.72 -5.04
N ILE A 350 -15.25 27.24 -6.00
CA ILE A 350 -13.82 27.52 -5.81
C ILE A 350 -13.63 28.57 -4.71
N ALA A 351 -14.36 29.70 -4.77
CA ALA A 351 -14.30 30.74 -3.75
C ALA A 351 -14.70 30.22 -2.36
N ARG A 352 -15.74 29.39 -2.29
CA ARG A 352 -16.15 28.75 -1.03
C ARG A 352 -15.06 27.86 -0.43
N LEU A 353 -14.28 27.17 -1.26
CA LEU A 353 -13.20 26.28 -0.81
C LEU A 353 -11.92 27.03 -0.45
N ILE A 354 -11.60 28.13 -1.13
CA ILE A 354 -10.48 29.01 -0.77
C ILE A 354 -10.77 29.73 0.55
N GLY A 355 -12.01 30.19 0.74
CA GLY A 355 -12.48 30.81 1.98
C GLY A 355 -12.00 32.25 2.22
N THR A 356 -10.78 32.59 1.79
CA THR A 356 -10.18 33.93 1.93
C THR A 356 -10.51 34.88 0.77
N LYS A 357 -11.06 34.36 -0.34
CA LYS A 357 -11.39 35.13 -1.55
C LYS A 357 -12.86 35.01 -1.89
N THR A 358 -13.43 36.12 -2.38
CA THR A 358 -14.79 36.20 -2.89
C THR A 358 -14.92 35.58 -4.27
N CYS A 359 -16.15 35.28 -4.67
CA CYS A 359 -16.44 34.69 -5.98
C CYS A 359 -16.03 35.62 -7.14
N ARG A 360 -16.18 36.93 -6.96
CA ARG A 360 -15.71 37.96 -7.87
C ARG A 360 -14.19 37.93 -8.04
N GLU A 361 -13.43 37.95 -6.95
CA GLU A 361 -11.96 37.94 -7.01
C GLU A 361 -11.41 36.67 -7.65
N VAL A 362 -12.04 35.52 -7.40
CA VAL A 362 -11.67 34.24 -8.03
C VAL A 362 -11.88 34.27 -9.55
N TYR A 363 -12.97 34.88 -10.02
CA TYR A 363 -13.21 35.05 -11.45
C TYR A 363 -12.22 36.02 -12.08
N GLU A 364 -11.92 37.15 -11.43
CA GLU A 364 -10.94 38.13 -11.89
C GLU A 364 -9.52 37.50 -11.98
N PHE A 365 -9.15 36.65 -11.03
CA PHE A 365 -7.90 35.89 -11.08
C PHE A 365 -7.89 34.86 -12.23
N ALA A 366 -8.99 34.17 -12.48
CA ALA A 366 -9.13 33.25 -13.61
C ALA A 366 -8.96 33.95 -14.97
N VAL A 367 -9.51 35.17 -15.10
CA VAL A 367 -9.34 36.03 -16.29
C VAL A 367 -7.88 36.45 -16.43
N LYS A 368 -7.23 36.87 -15.34
CA LYS A 368 -5.83 37.28 -15.31
C LYS A 368 -4.88 36.15 -15.73
N GLU A 369 -5.12 34.91 -15.29
CA GLU A 369 -4.30 33.75 -15.68
C GLU A 369 -4.67 33.16 -17.06
N MET A 370 -5.65 33.72 -17.77
CA MET A 370 -6.17 33.18 -19.04
C MET A 370 -6.66 31.72 -18.92
N LEU A 371 -7.06 31.29 -17.71
CA LEU A 371 -7.40 29.90 -17.42
C LEU A 371 -8.84 29.51 -17.71
N ILE A 372 -9.64 30.43 -18.26
CA ILE A 372 -10.98 30.16 -18.76
C ILE A 372 -10.93 29.00 -19.77
N HIS A 373 -11.42 27.82 -19.35
CA HIS A 373 -11.54 26.68 -20.26
C HIS A 373 -12.67 26.96 -21.25
N ARG A 374 -12.32 27.17 -22.52
CA ARG A 374 -13.26 27.03 -23.63
C ARG A 374 -13.53 25.54 -23.80
N VAL A 375 -14.77 25.12 -23.58
CA VAL A 375 -15.18 23.72 -23.72
C VAL A 375 -14.87 23.25 -25.15
N PRO A 376 -14.14 22.14 -25.37
CA PRO A 376 -13.99 21.57 -26.69
C PRO A 376 -15.36 21.13 -27.25
N LEU A 377 -15.66 21.56 -28.47
CA LEU A 377 -16.74 21.01 -29.29
C LEU A 377 -16.29 19.62 -29.78
N GLU A 378 -16.73 18.53 -29.14
CA GLU A 378 -16.68 17.24 -29.82
C GLU A 378 -17.85 17.14 -30.79
N ASP A 379 -17.49 16.94 -32.05
CA ASP A 379 -18.35 16.75 -33.20
C ASP A 379 -19.14 15.44 -33.11
N GLY A 380 -20.31 15.43 -33.76
CA GLY A 380 -21.39 14.49 -33.51
C GLY A 380 -21.06 13.00 -33.68
N GLY A 381 -21.62 12.19 -32.76
CA GLY A 381 -21.55 10.73 -32.80
C GLY A 381 -22.83 10.06 -32.29
N ILE A 382 -23.87 10.08 -33.12
CA ILE A 382 -25.03 9.16 -33.22
C ILE A 382 -25.88 8.91 -31.94
N SER A 383 -27.12 9.40 -32.02
CA SER A 383 -28.28 9.13 -31.17
C SER A 383 -28.47 7.64 -30.79
N PRO A 384 -28.78 7.31 -29.52
CA PRO A 384 -29.15 5.94 -29.15
C PRO A 384 -30.58 5.63 -29.66
N GLN A 385 -30.65 4.99 -30.83
CA GLN A 385 -31.89 4.34 -31.27
C GLN A 385 -32.29 3.26 -30.26
N LYS A 386 -33.52 3.37 -29.75
CA LYS A 386 -34.19 2.34 -28.95
C LYS A 386 -34.32 1.05 -29.78
N LYS A 387 -33.36 0.12 -29.67
CA LYS A 387 -33.54 -1.25 -30.12
C LYS A 387 -34.09 -2.12 -28.98
N LYS A 388 -35.18 -2.82 -29.27
CA LYS A 388 -35.83 -3.83 -28.42
C LYS A 388 -34.78 -4.78 -27.81
N ARG A 389 -34.80 -4.91 -26.48
CA ARG A 389 -34.05 -5.91 -25.73
C ARG A 389 -34.34 -7.31 -26.29
N LYS A 390 -33.39 -7.89 -27.00
CA LYS A 390 -33.30 -9.36 -27.13
C LYS A 390 -32.66 -9.89 -25.85
N HIS A 391 -33.19 -11.01 -25.39
CA HIS A 391 -32.70 -11.82 -24.28
C HIS A 391 -31.18 -11.97 -24.38
N ARG A 392 -30.45 -11.53 -23.36
CA ARG A 392 -29.01 -11.73 -23.25
C ARG A 392 -28.83 -13.23 -23.05
N GLN A 393 -28.50 -13.95 -24.13
CA GLN A 393 -28.04 -15.34 -24.03
C GLN A 393 -26.76 -15.35 -23.21
N ASP A 394 -26.66 -16.35 -22.33
CA ASP A 394 -25.47 -16.62 -21.52
C ASP A 394 -24.24 -16.57 -22.43
N VAL A 395 -23.35 -15.61 -22.16
CA VAL A 395 -22.04 -15.61 -22.77
C VAL A 395 -21.27 -16.70 -22.04
N ASN A 396 -21.31 -17.91 -22.61
CA ASN A 396 -20.29 -18.92 -22.36
C ASN A 396 -18.99 -18.39 -22.96
N THR A 397 -18.32 -17.49 -22.25
CA THR A 397 -16.90 -17.28 -22.46
C THR A 397 -16.24 -18.59 -22.06
N PRO A 398 -15.45 -19.24 -22.92
CA PRO A 398 -14.68 -20.40 -22.51
C PRO A 398 -13.86 -20.00 -21.30
N LEU A 399 -13.98 -20.75 -20.21
CA LEU A 399 -12.93 -20.78 -19.20
C LEU A 399 -11.63 -21.12 -19.96
N PRO A 400 -10.51 -20.44 -19.70
CA PRO A 400 -9.26 -20.73 -20.40
C PRO A 400 -8.97 -22.23 -20.32
N ASP A 401 -8.74 -22.82 -21.49
CA ASP A 401 -8.39 -24.24 -21.63
C ASP A 401 -7.08 -24.47 -20.87
N ASN A 402 -7.09 -25.45 -19.98
CA ASN A 402 -6.08 -25.66 -18.94
C ASN A 402 -4.78 -26.31 -19.49
N SER A 403 -4.31 -25.89 -20.67
CA SER A 403 -3.15 -26.49 -21.33
C SER A 403 -1.82 -25.82 -20.96
N SER A 404 -1.85 -24.68 -20.26
CA SER A 404 -0.68 -24.07 -19.61
C SER A 404 -1.09 -23.56 -18.23
N ASN A 405 -0.69 -24.24 -17.16
CA ASN A 405 -1.00 -23.89 -15.75
C ASN A 405 -0.34 -22.57 -15.27
N GLN A 406 0.02 -21.67 -16.18
CA GLN A 406 0.74 -20.44 -15.91
C GLN A 406 -0.23 -19.33 -15.51
N VAL A 407 -0.19 -18.93 -14.23
CA VAL A 407 -0.97 -17.82 -13.68
C VAL A 407 0.00 -16.66 -13.45
N TYR A 408 -0.28 -15.49 -14.02
CA TYR A 408 0.54 -14.29 -13.88
C TYR A 408 -0.13 -13.25 -12.99
N ASN A 409 0.66 -12.43 -12.32
CA ASN A 409 0.17 -11.39 -11.42
C ASN A 409 -0.61 -10.30 -12.18
N TYR A 410 -1.71 -9.83 -11.60
CA TYR A 410 -2.54 -8.82 -12.23
C TYR A 410 -1.93 -7.42 -12.12
N GLN A 411 -1.85 -6.75 -13.28
CA GLN A 411 -1.52 -5.33 -13.40
C GLN A 411 -2.60 -4.59 -14.20
N PRO A 412 -3.03 -3.39 -13.76
CA PRO A 412 -4.01 -2.61 -14.52
C PRO A 412 -3.48 -2.17 -15.89
N CYS A 413 -4.22 -2.45 -16.96
CA CYS A 413 -3.88 -1.95 -18.29
C CYS A 413 -4.26 -0.48 -18.47
N ASP A 414 -3.46 0.25 -19.25
CA ASP A 414 -3.72 1.63 -19.66
C ASP A 414 -3.28 1.84 -21.11
N HIS A 415 -4.27 1.91 -22.01
CA HIS A 415 -4.09 2.10 -23.45
C HIS A 415 -5.26 2.94 -23.98
N PRO A 416 -5.21 4.28 -23.86
CA PRO A 416 -6.38 5.16 -23.98
C PRO A 416 -7.09 5.12 -25.35
N GLU A 417 -6.37 4.82 -26.43
CA GLU A 417 -6.92 4.84 -27.80
C GLU A 417 -7.24 3.45 -28.38
N HIS A 418 -6.91 2.37 -27.65
CA HIS A 418 -7.07 1.00 -28.15
C HIS A 418 -8.01 0.17 -27.25
N PRO A 419 -8.81 -0.75 -27.80
CA PRO A 419 -9.58 -1.70 -27.00
C PRO A 419 -8.68 -2.73 -26.33
N CYS A 420 -9.22 -3.49 -25.37
CA CYS A 420 -8.50 -4.65 -24.82
C CYS A 420 -8.57 -5.82 -25.81
N ASP A 421 -7.66 -5.84 -26.78
CA ASP A 421 -7.47 -6.95 -27.73
C ASP A 421 -6.24 -7.80 -27.36
N SER A 422 -5.68 -8.55 -28.30
CA SER A 422 -4.49 -9.40 -28.09
C SER A 422 -3.22 -8.64 -27.69
N SER A 423 -3.18 -7.31 -27.88
CA SER A 423 -2.05 -6.47 -27.44
C SER A 423 -2.19 -5.98 -26.00
N CYS A 424 -3.36 -6.15 -25.38
CA CYS A 424 -3.61 -5.73 -24.01
C CYS A 424 -2.86 -6.62 -23.02
N SER A 425 -2.09 -6.02 -22.10
CA SER A 425 -1.36 -6.74 -21.06
C SER A 425 -2.23 -7.69 -20.24
N CYS A 426 -3.48 -7.30 -19.94
CA CYS A 426 -4.44 -8.19 -19.26
C CYS A 426 -4.77 -9.42 -20.11
N VAL A 427 -5.04 -9.25 -21.41
CA VAL A 427 -5.40 -10.36 -22.30
C VAL A 427 -4.19 -11.28 -22.56
N MET A 428 -3.00 -10.70 -22.76
CA MET A 428 -1.75 -11.45 -22.94
C MET A 428 -1.44 -12.34 -21.72
N THR A 429 -1.69 -11.84 -20.52
CA THR A 429 -1.52 -12.59 -19.26
C THR A 429 -2.72 -13.48 -18.90
N GLN A 430 -3.72 -13.59 -19.79
CA GLN A 430 -4.97 -14.33 -19.58
C GLN A 430 -5.74 -13.88 -18.32
N ASN A 431 -5.56 -12.62 -17.91
CA ASN A 431 -6.23 -12.01 -16.79
C ASN A 431 -7.46 -11.20 -17.24
N PHE A 432 -8.51 -11.18 -16.42
CA PHE A 432 -9.61 -10.26 -16.60
C PHE A 432 -9.17 -8.81 -16.31
N CYS A 433 -9.75 -7.86 -17.03
CA CYS A 433 -9.63 -6.45 -16.65
C CYS A 433 -10.45 -6.17 -15.39
N GLU A 434 -9.82 -5.55 -14.39
CA GLU A 434 -10.49 -5.16 -13.14
C GLU A 434 -10.91 -3.69 -13.16
N LYS A 435 -11.64 -3.26 -12.12
CA LYS A 435 -12.02 -1.87 -11.87
C LYS A 435 -10.86 -0.86 -11.87
N PHE A 436 -9.62 -1.33 -11.73
CA PHE A 436 -8.42 -0.49 -11.75
C PHE A 436 -7.90 -0.19 -13.16
N CYS A 437 -8.24 -1.02 -14.16
CA CYS A 437 -7.83 -0.79 -15.55
C CYS A 437 -8.44 0.50 -16.11
N GLN A 438 -7.71 1.20 -16.97
CA GLN A 438 -8.14 2.45 -17.62
C GLN A 438 -8.84 2.23 -18.98
N CYS A 439 -9.04 0.97 -19.38
CA CYS A 439 -9.80 0.63 -20.58
C CYS A 439 -11.29 1.03 -20.48
N HIS A 440 -12.02 0.97 -21.61
CA HIS A 440 -13.42 1.39 -21.68
C HIS A 440 -14.32 0.69 -20.63
N GLN A 441 -15.36 1.37 -20.13
CA GLN A 441 -16.27 0.80 -19.12
C GLN A 441 -17.03 -0.43 -19.62
N GLU A 442 -17.28 -0.48 -20.92
CA GLU A 442 -17.93 -1.61 -21.62
C GLU A 442 -16.92 -2.62 -22.20
N CYS A 443 -15.68 -2.62 -21.72
CA CYS A 443 -14.67 -3.60 -22.14
C CYS A 443 -15.17 -5.03 -21.88
N GLN A 444 -15.10 -5.87 -22.91
CA GLN A 444 -15.59 -7.25 -22.87
C GLN A 444 -14.73 -8.15 -21.96
N ASN A 445 -13.44 -7.81 -21.77
CA ASN A 445 -12.54 -8.54 -20.88
C ASN A 445 -12.72 -8.14 -19.39
N ARG A 446 -13.63 -7.20 -19.06
CA ARG A 446 -13.86 -6.82 -17.66
C ARG A 446 -14.65 -7.88 -16.92
N PHE A 447 -14.21 -8.23 -15.71
CA PHE A 447 -14.97 -9.12 -14.86
C PHE A 447 -16.26 -8.42 -14.36
N PRO A 448 -17.47 -8.96 -14.61
CA PRO A 448 -18.72 -8.25 -14.34
C PRO A 448 -19.20 -8.33 -12.88
N GLY A 449 -18.57 -9.15 -12.04
CA GLY A 449 -19.08 -9.49 -10.71
C GLY A 449 -20.24 -10.49 -10.74
N CYS A 450 -20.87 -10.72 -9.59
CA CYS A 450 -22.03 -11.62 -9.48
C CYS A 450 -23.34 -10.87 -9.16
N ARG A 451 -24.47 -11.53 -9.47
CA ARG A 451 -25.83 -11.07 -9.12
C ARG A 451 -26.52 -12.03 -8.14
N CYS A 452 -25.74 -12.76 -7.36
CA CYS A 452 -26.23 -13.73 -6.39
C CYS A 452 -26.98 -13.03 -5.25
N LYS A 453 -27.92 -13.72 -4.61
CA LYS A 453 -28.67 -13.16 -3.46
C LYS A 453 -27.93 -13.34 -2.13
N THR A 454 -27.18 -14.43 -1.96
CA THR A 454 -26.47 -14.75 -0.72
C THR A 454 -25.41 -15.84 -0.95
N GLN A 455 -24.58 -16.11 0.05
CA GLN A 455 -23.58 -17.17 0.19
C GLN A 455 -22.41 -17.15 -0.81
N CYS A 456 -22.66 -17.19 -2.11
CA CYS A 456 -21.61 -17.18 -3.14
C CYS A 456 -20.51 -18.26 -2.98
N ASN A 457 -20.82 -19.41 -2.37
CA ASN A 457 -19.85 -20.48 -2.06
C ASN A 457 -20.04 -21.74 -2.94
N THR A 458 -20.79 -21.63 -4.04
CA THR A 458 -21.05 -22.72 -4.98
C THR A 458 -20.70 -22.30 -6.41
N LYS A 459 -20.58 -23.29 -7.31
CA LYS A 459 -20.30 -23.07 -8.74
C LYS A 459 -21.38 -22.24 -9.47
N GLN A 460 -22.54 -22.00 -8.85
CA GLN A 460 -23.57 -21.10 -9.39
C GLN A 460 -23.15 -19.63 -9.35
N CYS A 461 -22.22 -19.26 -8.45
CA CYS A 461 -21.66 -17.93 -8.40
C CYS A 461 -20.49 -17.81 -9.39
N PRO A 462 -20.52 -16.86 -10.34
CA PRO A 462 -19.43 -16.69 -11.30
C PRO A 462 -18.11 -16.31 -10.62
N CYS A 463 -18.15 -15.55 -9.51
CA CYS A 463 -16.95 -15.23 -8.73
C CYS A 463 -16.30 -16.51 -8.18
N TYR A 464 -17.09 -17.35 -7.50
CA TYR A 464 -16.59 -18.58 -6.90
C TYR A 464 -16.08 -19.58 -7.94
N LEU A 465 -16.82 -19.73 -9.04
CA LEU A 465 -16.43 -20.59 -10.16
C LEU A 465 -15.10 -20.16 -10.77
N ALA A 466 -14.90 -18.85 -10.94
CA ALA A 466 -13.65 -18.26 -11.45
C ALA A 466 -12.52 -18.20 -10.40
N VAL A 467 -12.71 -18.78 -9.21
CA VAL A 467 -11.69 -18.76 -8.13
C VAL A 467 -11.36 -17.32 -7.68
N ARG A 468 -12.42 -16.51 -7.51
CA ARG A 468 -12.33 -15.12 -7.09
C ARG A 468 -13.24 -14.83 -5.90
N GLU A 469 -12.82 -13.95 -5.00
CA GLU A 469 -13.74 -13.37 -4.04
C GLU A 469 -14.68 -12.35 -4.72
N CYS A 470 -15.82 -12.09 -4.08
CA CYS A 470 -16.80 -11.13 -4.55
C CYS A 470 -16.28 -9.71 -4.37
N ASP A 471 -16.03 -9.01 -5.48
CA ASP A 471 -15.63 -7.60 -5.46
C ASP A 471 -16.75 -6.74 -4.85
N PRO A 472 -16.46 -5.91 -3.83
CA PRO A 472 -17.48 -5.09 -3.15
C PRO A 472 -18.01 -3.93 -3.99
N ASP A 473 -17.30 -3.49 -5.05
CA ASP A 473 -17.76 -2.42 -5.95
C ASP A 473 -18.60 -2.96 -7.12
N LEU A 474 -18.57 -4.28 -7.36
CA LEU A 474 -19.31 -4.94 -8.45
C LEU A 474 -20.46 -5.82 -7.93
N CYS A 475 -20.24 -6.56 -6.85
CA CYS A 475 -21.16 -7.57 -6.32
C CYS A 475 -22.16 -6.98 -5.33
N MET A 476 -22.94 -6.01 -5.78
CA MET A 476 -23.85 -5.18 -4.96
C MET A 476 -25.11 -5.90 -4.45
N THR A 477 -25.26 -7.21 -4.69
CA THR A 477 -26.51 -7.94 -4.41
C THR A 477 -26.35 -9.15 -3.48
N CYS A 478 -25.13 -9.69 -3.37
CA CYS A 478 -24.87 -10.86 -2.53
C CYS A 478 -24.53 -10.50 -1.08
N GLY A 479 -24.36 -9.21 -0.80
CA GLY A 479 -23.93 -8.64 0.48
C GLY A 479 -22.44 -8.38 0.61
N ALA A 480 -21.62 -8.60 -0.42
CA ALA A 480 -20.18 -8.33 -0.36
C ALA A 480 -19.87 -6.84 -0.06
N ALA A 481 -20.74 -5.94 -0.51
CA ALA A 481 -20.65 -4.49 -0.33
C ALA A 481 -21.23 -3.97 1.00
N ASP A 482 -21.92 -4.82 1.77
CA ASP A 482 -22.77 -4.39 2.88
C ASP A 482 -22.12 -4.62 4.25
N HIS A 483 -22.55 -3.88 5.28
CA HIS A 483 -22.22 -4.10 6.70
C HIS A 483 -20.71 -4.30 6.98
N TRP A 484 -19.90 -3.28 6.75
CA TRP A 484 -18.44 -3.34 6.94
C TRP A 484 -17.99 -3.65 8.37
N ASP A 485 -18.78 -3.22 9.37
CA ASP A 485 -18.48 -3.46 10.79
C ASP A 485 -18.85 -4.86 11.27
N SER A 486 -19.68 -5.59 10.49
CA SER A 486 -20.13 -6.93 10.85
C SER A 486 -19.23 -8.00 10.23
N LYS A 487 -18.81 -8.96 11.05
CA LYS A 487 -18.18 -10.21 10.59
C LYS A 487 -19.19 -11.18 9.99
N GLN A 488 -20.49 -10.99 10.26
CA GLN A 488 -21.54 -11.83 9.72
C GLN A 488 -22.20 -11.14 8.53
N VAL A 489 -21.81 -11.59 7.35
CA VAL A 489 -22.30 -11.09 6.06
C VAL A 489 -23.02 -12.24 5.34
N SER A 490 -24.01 -11.90 4.51
CA SER A 490 -24.71 -12.88 3.67
C SER A 490 -23.78 -13.53 2.66
N CYS A 491 -22.85 -12.78 2.07
CA CYS A 491 -21.80 -13.32 1.22
C CYS A 491 -20.75 -14.08 2.05
N LYS A 492 -20.45 -15.32 1.68
CA LYS A 492 -19.39 -16.15 2.29
C LYS A 492 -18.10 -16.18 1.44
N ASN A 493 -18.10 -15.49 0.30
CA ASN A 493 -16.97 -15.42 -0.63
C ASN A 493 -16.32 -14.03 -0.60
N CYS A 494 -16.10 -13.49 0.59
CA CYS A 494 -15.43 -12.21 0.86
C CYS A 494 -14.70 -12.24 2.22
N SER A 495 -14.23 -13.43 2.62
CA SER A 495 -13.66 -13.68 3.94
C SER A 495 -12.19 -13.23 4.01
N ILE A 496 -11.44 -13.42 2.93
CA ILE A 496 -10.03 -13.02 2.82
C ILE A 496 -9.91 -11.50 2.78
N GLN A 497 -10.67 -10.82 1.92
CA GLN A 497 -10.64 -9.34 1.84
C GLN A 497 -11.06 -8.65 3.14
N ARG A 498 -11.95 -9.26 3.93
CA ARG A 498 -12.39 -8.73 5.23
C ARG A 498 -11.54 -9.22 6.40
N GLY A 499 -10.60 -10.15 6.19
CA GLY A 499 -9.80 -10.75 7.26
C GLY A 499 -10.63 -11.53 8.29
N ILE A 500 -11.78 -12.10 7.90
CA ILE A 500 -12.66 -12.89 8.78
C ILE A 500 -12.09 -14.30 8.94
N LYS A 501 -10.97 -14.40 9.65
CA LYS A 501 -10.32 -15.67 10.00
C LYS A 501 -10.85 -16.25 11.31
N LYS A 502 -10.72 -17.56 11.44
CA LYS A 502 -10.98 -18.33 12.66
C LYS A 502 -9.90 -18.08 13.69
N HIS A 503 -10.24 -18.33 14.95
CA HIS A 503 -9.28 -18.19 16.04
C HIS A 503 -8.37 -19.42 16.12
N LEU A 504 -7.07 -19.19 15.93
CA LEU A 504 -6.03 -20.21 16.01
C LEU A 504 -5.25 -20.13 17.33
N LEU A 505 -4.84 -21.30 17.83
CA LEU A 505 -3.99 -21.53 19.00
C LEU A 505 -2.63 -22.09 18.54
N LEU A 506 -1.60 -21.85 19.34
CA LEU A 506 -0.24 -22.34 19.10
C LEU A 506 0.13 -23.25 20.27
N ALA A 507 0.61 -24.46 19.97
CA ALA A 507 1.11 -25.41 20.95
C ALA A 507 2.17 -26.32 20.27
N PRO A 508 3.00 -27.05 21.03
CA PRO A 508 3.84 -28.10 20.45
C PRO A 508 2.99 -29.06 19.61
N SER A 509 3.49 -29.41 18.41
CA SER A 509 2.82 -30.35 17.52
C SER A 509 2.94 -31.77 18.04
N ASP A 510 1.96 -32.61 17.72
CA ASP A 510 2.05 -34.05 17.96
C ASP A 510 2.98 -34.76 16.94
N VAL A 511 3.38 -34.05 15.87
CA VAL A 511 4.29 -34.55 14.82
C VAL A 511 5.71 -34.04 15.04
N ALA A 512 5.94 -32.74 14.87
CA ALA A 512 7.25 -32.13 15.02
C ALA A 512 7.15 -30.62 15.27
N GLY A 513 7.99 -30.10 16.14
CA GLY A 513 8.11 -28.65 16.36
C GLY A 513 6.83 -28.01 16.92
N TRP A 514 6.43 -26.90 16.32
CA TRP A 514 5.23 -26.16 16.68
C TRP A 514 4.07 -26.51 15.72
N GLY A 515 2.86 -26.63 16.26
CA GLY A 515 1.63 -26.85 15.51
C GLY A 515 0.60 -25.75 15.76
N THR A 516 -0.37 -25.60 14.85
CA THR A 516 -1.51 -24.71 15.05
C THR A 516 -2.83 -25.46 15.18
N PHE A 517 -3.64 -25.04 16.14
CA PHE A 517 -4.86 -25.74 16.54
C PHE A 517 -6.06 -24.81 16.45
N ILE A 518 -7.21 -25.35 16.05
CA ILE A 518 -8.44 -24.55 15.89
C ILE A 518 -9.19 -24.40 17.22
N LYS A 519 -9.60 -23.18 17.57
CA LYS A 519 -10.32 -22.92 18.84
C LYS A 519 -11.81 -23.30 18.78
N GLU A 520 -12.40 -23.26 17.60
CA GLU A 520 -13.83 -23.47 17.35
C GLU A 520 -14.04 -24.49 16.22
N PRO A 521 -15.15 -25.25 16.21
CA PRO A 521 -15.41 -26.21 15.14
C PRO A 521 -15.62 -25.49 13.79
N VAL A 522 -15.17 -26.12 12.71
CA VAL A 522 -15.21 -25.58 11.35
C VAL A 522 -15.83 -26.60 10.40
N GLN A 523 -16.73 -26.14 9.53
CA GLN A 523 -17.39 -27.01 8.54
C GLN A 523 -16.51 -27.22 7.29
N LYS A 524 -16.80 -28.28 6.53
CA LYS A 524 -16.11 -28.55 5.27
C LYS A 524 -16.23 -27.35 4.31
N ASN A 525 -15.11 -27.00 3.66
CA ASN A 525 -14.90 -25.86 2.75
C ASN A 525 -15.05 -24.47 3.41
N GLU A 526 -15.16 -24.40 4.73
CA GLU A 526 -15.18 -23.12 5.43
C GLU A 526 -13.76 -22.53 5.50
N PHE A 527 -13.68 -21.21 5.37
CA PHE A 527 -12.43 -20.46 5.45
C PHE A 527 -11.89 -20.45 6.88
N ILE A 528 -10.61 -20.78 7.02
CA ILE A 528 -9.90 -20.82 8.32
C ILE A 528 -9.07 -19.56 8.48
N SER A 529 -8.08 -19.36 7.62
CA SER A 529 -7.20 -18.20 7.63
C SER A 529 -6.58 -18.04 6.25
N GLU A 530 -6.11 -16.83 5.96
CA GLU A 530 -5.18 -16.62 4.87
C GLU A 530 -3.78 -17.04 5.31
N TYR A 531 -2.97 -17.56 4.41
CA TYR A 531 -1.55 -17.76 4.62
C TYR A 531 -0.81 -16.47 4.20
N CYS A 532 -0.37 -15.68 5.19
CA CYS A 532 0.28 -14.40 4.94
C CYS A 532 1.80 -14.52 5.09
N GLY A 533 2.53 -13.75 4.29
CA GLY A 533 3.98 -13.66 4.35
C GLY A 533 4.55 -12.46 3.60
N GLU A 534 5.88 -12.42 3.49
CA GLU A 534 6.57 -11.55 2.54
C GLU A 534 6.26 -12.01 1.11
N LEU A 535 6.00 -11.07 0.21
CA LEU A 535 5.78 -11.34 -1.20
C LEU A 535 7.09 -11.00 -1.92
N ILE A 536 7.73 -12.03 -2.46
CA ILE A 536 9.07 -11.97 -3.06
C ILE A 536 9.04 -12.53 -4.48
N SER A 537 10.02 -12.17 -5.31
CA SER A 537 10.18 -12.73 -6.65
C SER A 537 10.50 -14.23 -6.60
N GLN A 538 10.39 -14.93 -7.74
CA GLN A 538 10.85 -16.32 -7.85
C GLN A 538 12.37 -16.43 -7.60
N ASP A 539 13.17 -15.49 -8.12
CA ASP A 539 14.63 -15.51 -7.97
C ASP A 539 15.06 -15.33 -6.49
N GLU A 540 14.40 -14.44 -5.76
CA GLU A 540 14.60 -14.25 -4.32
C GLU A 540 14.14 -15.49 -3.52
N ALA A 541 13.04 -16.11 -3.95
CA ALA A 541 12.57 -17.35 -3.32
C ALA A 541 13.56 -18.50 -3.51
N ASP A 542 14.17 -18.64 -4.68
CA ASP A 542 15.22 -19.63 -4.96
C ASP A 542 16.48 -19.36 -4.12
N ARG A 543 16.90 -18.08 -4.01
CA ARG A 543 18.00 -17.65 -3.14
C ARG A 543 17.77 -18.01 -1.68
N ARG A 544 16.58 -17.70 -1.14
CA ARG A 544 16.20 -18.05 0.23
C ARG A 544 16.03 -19.55 0.42
N GLY A 545 15.47 -20.23 -0.59
CA GLY A 545 15.18 -21.66 -0.60
C GLY A 545 16.42 -22.51 -0.33
N ARG A 546 17.56 -22.19 -0.97
CA ARG A 546 18.83 -22.89 -0.72
C ARG A 546 19.27 -22.87 0.74
N ILE A 547 19.11 -21.73 1.41
CA ILE A 547 19.42 -21.61 2.85
C ILE A 547 18.41 -22.43 3.67
N TYR A 548 17.12 -22.34 3.35
CA TYR A 548 16.05 -23.05 4.06
C TYR A 548 16.16 -24.57 3.92
N ASP A 549 16.65 -25.03 2.78
CA ASP A 549 16.88 -26.44 2.49
C ASP A 549 18.00 -27.04 3.36
N LYS A 550 18.96 -26.22 3.79
CA LYS A 550 20.01 -26.63 4.72
C LYS A 550 19.49 -26.67 6.16
N TYR A 551 18.64 -25.72 6.54
CA TYR A 551 17.95 -25.71 7.84
C TYR A 551 16.79 -26.71 7.96
N MET A 552 16.53 -27.48 6.91
CA MET A 552 15.44 -28.46 6.83
C MET A 552 14.04 -27.86 7.09
N SER A 553 13.84 -26.57 6.81
CA SER A 553 12.61 -25.84 7.17
C SER A 553 12.32 -24.71 6.19
N SER A 554 11.31 -24.89 5.33
CA SER A 554 10.85 -23.88 4.38
C SER A 554 9.40 -23.47 4.63
N PHE A 555 9.16 -22.15 4.61
CA PHE A 555 7.82 -21.55 4.69
C PHE A 555 7.40 -20.84 3.39
N LEU A 556 8.08 -21.18 2.29
CA LEU A 556 7.81 -20.68 0.95
C LEU A 556 6.54 -21.32 0.38
N PHE A 557 5.63 -20.49 -0.12
CA PHE A 557 4.39 -20.93 -0.76
C PHE A 557 4.26 -20.23 -2.11
N ASN A 558 4.35 -20.98 -3.21
CA ASN A 558 4.22 -20.42 -4.55
C ASN A 558 2.82 -19.81 -4.78
N LEU A 559 2.76 -18.53 -5.17
CA LEU A 559 1.52 -17.80 -5.34
C LEU A 559 1.07 -17.77 -6.80
N ASN A 560 1.98 -17.40 -7.69
CA ASN A 560 1.81 -17.30 -9.14
C ASN A 560 3.20 -17.28 -9.80
N ASN A 561 3.28 -17.22 -11.12
CA ASN A 561 4.56 -17.28 -11.84
C ASN A 561 5.53 -16.15 -11.50
N ASP A 562 5.04 -15.02 -10.99
CA ASP A 562 5.87 -13.84 -10.73
C ASP A 562 6.32 -13.76 -9.27
N PHE A 563 5.53 -14.31 -8.34
CA PHE A 563 5.74 -14.13 -6.90
C PHE A 563 5.52 -15.39 -6.05
N VAL A 564 6.25 -15.46 -4.95
CA VAL A 564 6.15 -16.45 -3.87
C VAL A 564 5.82 -15.75 -2.55
N VAL A 565 5.03 -16.40 -1.69
CA VAL A 565 4.77 -15.93 -0.32
C VAL A 565 5.70 -16.65 0.65
N ASP A 566 6.60 -15.90 1.29
CA ASP A 566 7.54 -16.38 2.30
C ASP A 566 7.07 -16.00 3.71
N ALA A 567 6.61 -16.99 4.50
CA ALA A 567 6.19 -16.72 5.87
C ALA A 567 7.35 -16.77 6.88
N THR A 568 8.61 -16.93 6.46
CA THR A 568 9.76 -17.18 7.36
C THR A 568 10.01 -16.03 8.34
N ARG A 569 10.23 -14.81 7.81
CA ARG A 569 10.56 -13.60 8.59
C ARG A 569 9.31 -12.89 9.11
N LYS A 570 8.26 -12.82 8.29
CA LYS A 570 6.98 -12.19 8.62
C LYS A 570 5.84 -13.11 8.18
N GLY A 571 4.79 -13.25 8.97
CA GLY A 571 3.69 -14.15 8.61
C GLY A 571 2.54 -14.08 9.60
N ASN A 572 1.70 -15.10 9.65
CA ASN A 572 0.59 -15.17 10.61
C ASN A 572 0.44 -16.58 11.19
N LYS A 573 -0.46 -16.76 12.17
CA LYS A 573 -0.55 -18.01 12.96
C LYS A 573 -0.73 -19.30 12.13
N ILE A 574 -1.30 -19.23 10.93
CA ILE A 574 -1.49 -20.43 10.09
C ILE A 574 -0.18 -20.95 9.50
N ARG A 575 0.93 -20.20 9.58
CA ARG A 575 2.27 -20.67 9.17
C ARG A 575 2.76 -21.92 9.92
N PHE A 576 2.15 -22.20 11.08
CA PHE A 576 2.47 -23.37 11.91
C PHE A 576 1.53 -24.56 11.63
N ALA A 577 0.69 -24.50 10.59
CA ALA A 577 -0.06 -25.67 10.15
C ALA A 577 0.88 -26.60 9.39
N ASN A 578 1.16 -27.77 9.97
CA ASN A 578 2.18 -28.68 9.47
C ASN A 578 1.78 -29.38 8.17
N HIS A 579 2.76 -30.01 7.54
CA HIS A 579 2.54 -30.88 6.41
C HIS A 579 1.88 -32.20 6.84
N SER A 580 0.97 -32.73 6.02
CA SER A 580 0.58 -34.14 6.03
C SER A 580 0.09 -34.55 4.64
N VAL A 581 0.31 -35.82 4.26
CA VAL A 581 -0.25 -36.40 3.03
C VAL A 581 -1.76 -36.64 3.13
N ASN A 582 -2.28 -36.76 4.36
CA ASN A 582 -3.70 -36.94 4.66
C ASN A 582 -4.26 -35.72 5.44
N PRO A 583 -4.19 -34.51 4.86
CA PRO A 583 -4.47 -33.29 5.62
C PRO A 583 -5.96 -33.10 5.91
N ASN A 584 -6.26 -32.34 6.95
CA ASN A 584 -7.62 -31.87 7.25
C ASN A 584 -7.95 -30.50 6.63
N CYS A 585 -6.95 -29.79 6.07
CA CYS A 585 -7.11 -28.53 5.36
C CYS A 585 -6.60 -28.63 3.90
N TYR A 586 -6.97 -27.65 3.08
CA TYR A 586 -6.38 -27.43 1.76
C TYR A 586 -6.17 -25.94 1.52
N ALA A 587 -5.13 -25.62 0.77
CA ALA A 587 -4.84 -24.26 0.32
C ALA A 587 -5.44 -24.01 -1.06
N LYS A 588 -5.87 -22.76 -1.30
CA LYS A 588 -6.35 -22.30 -2.60
C LYS A 588 -5.89 -20.86 -2.82
N VAL A 589 -5.18 -20.61 -3.91
CA VAL A 589 -4.90 -19.25 -4.38
C VAL A 589 -6.20 -18.67 -4.95
N VAL A 590 -6.60 -17.52 -4.46
CA VAL A 590 -7.84 -16.82 -4.85
C VAL A 590 -7.47 -15.42 -5.30
N MET A 591 -8.09 -14.96 -6.39
CA MET A 591 -7.98 -13.57 -6.83
C MET A 591 -8.95 -12.70 -6.01
N VAL A 592 -8.40 -11.71 -5.31
CA VAL A 592 -9.11 -10.86 -4.34
C VAL A 592 -8.83 -9.40 -4.67
N ASN A 593 -9.78 -8.72 -5.31
CA ASN A 593 -9.65 -7.31 -5.69
C ASN A 593 -8.33 -6.97 -6.43
N GLY A 594 -7.91 -7.84 -7.37
CA GLY A 594 -6.68 -7.69 -8.15
C GLY A 594 -5.43 -8.28 -7.50
N ASP A 595 -5.51 -8.77 -6.26
CA ASP A 595 -4.38 -9.41 -5.57
C ASP A 595 -4.57 -10.93 -5.49
N HIS A 596 -3.54 -11.70 -5.82
CA HIS A 596 -3.52 -13.13 -5.52
C HIS A 596 -3.28 -13.35 -4.02
N ARG A 597 -4.13 -14.14 -3.36
CA ARG A 597 -4.01 -14.43 -1.92
C ARG A 597 -4.26 -15.91 -1.64
N ILE A 598 -3.51 -16.49 -0.71
CA ILE A 598 -3.62 -17.92 -0.36
C ILE A 598 -4.64 -18.06 0.78
N GLY A 599 -5.80 -18.64 0.49
CA GLY A 599 -6.77 -19.01 1.51
C GLY A 599 -6.58 -20.46 1.96
N ILE A 600 -6.62 -20.70 3.27
CA ILE A 600 -6.65 -22.03 3.88
C ILE A 600 -8.09 -22.36 4.27
N PHE A 601 -8.57 -23.50 3.80
CA PHE A 601 -9.95 -23.95 3.96
C PHE A 601 -9.98 -25.37 4.53
N ALA A 602 -11.04 -25.71 5.26
CA ALA A 602 -11.21 -27.04 5.81
C ALA A 602 -11.56 -28.07 4.72
N LYS A 603 -10.82 -29.18 4.61
CA LYS A 603 -11.07 -30.29 3.66
C LYS A 603 -12.21 -31.21 4.12
N ARG A 604 -12.40 -31.30 5.44
CA ARG A 604 -13.48 -32.00 6.13
C ARG A 604 -14.03 -31.13 7.26
N ALA A 605 -15.05 -31.60 7.98
CA ALA A 605 -15.39 -30.98 9.26
C ALA A 605 -14.24 -31.17 10.26
N ILE A 606 -13.92 -30.13 11.02
CA ILE A 606 -12.83 -30.08 12.01
C ILE A 606 -13.43 -29.71 13.36
N GLN A 607 -13.13 -30.49 14.39
CA GLN A 607 -13.56 -30.29 15.76
C GLN A 607 -12.66 -29.31 16.50
N ARG A 608 -13.17 -28.77 17.61
CA ARG A 608 -12.41 -27.88 18.48
C ARG A 608 -11.17 -28.59 19.02
N GLY A 609 -10.02 -27.93 18.92
CA GLY A 609 -8.75 -28.41 19.45
C GLY A 609 -7.98 -29.34 18.51
N GLU A 610 -8.50 -29.66 17.32
CA GLU A 610 -7.71 -30.42 16.33
C GLU A 610 -6.54 -29.57 15.79
N GLU A 611 -5.39 -30.22 15.59
CA GLU A 611 -4.24 -29.65 14.87
C GLU A 611 -4.58 -29.53 13.38
N LEU A 612 -4.13 -28.44 12.75
CA LEU A 612 -4.37 -28.17 11.33
C LEU A 612 -3.18 -28.59 10.50
N PHE A 613 -3.47 -29.36 9.44
CA PHE A 613 -2.48 -29.82 8.47
C PHE A 613 -2.94 -29.52 7.05
N PHE A 614 -2.01 -29.18 6.16
CA PHE A 614 -2.27 -29.10 4.72
C PHE A 614 -1.14 -29.75 3.92
N ASP A 615 -1.47 -30.18 2.71
CA ASP A 615 -0.48 -30.78 1.82
C ASP A 615 0.42 -29.67 1.22
N TYR A 616 1.73 -29.78 1.46
CA TYR A 616 2.73 -28.82 1.00
C TYR A 616 3.13 -29.07 -0.45
N ARG A 617 2.69 -30.20 -1.03
CA ARG A 617 3.01 -30.63 -2.40
C ARG A 617 4.51 -30.66 -2.68
N TYR A 618 5.27 -31.14 -1.71
CA TYR A 618 6.69 -31.41 -1.90
C TYR A 618 6.90 -32.24 -3.17
N SER A 619 7.97 -31.95 -3.91
CA SER A 619 8.41 -32.85 -4.97
C SER A 619 8.72 -34.22 -4.35
N GLN A 620 8.73 -35.28 -5.15
CA GLN A 620 9.05 -36.62 -4.62
C GLN A 620 10.44 -36.67 -3.97
N ALA A 621 11.38 -35.85 -4.44
CA ALA A 621 12.72 -35.73 -3.85
C ALA A 621 12.68 -35.02 -2.49
N ASP A 622 11.90 -33.94 -2.36
CA ASP A 622 11.80 -33.16 -1.12
C ASP A 622 10.98 -33.89 -0.05
N ALA A 623 9.94 -34.62 -0.45
CA ALA A 623 9.11 -35.38 0.49
C ALA A 623 9.93 -36.42 1.28
N LEU A 624 10.94 -37.03 0.64
CA LEU A 624 11.87 -37.96 1.29
C LEU A 624 12.79 -37.29 2.31
N LYS A 625 13.07 -35.99 2.14
CA LYS A 625 13.95 -35.19 2.99
C LYS A 625 13.23 -34.60 4.20
N TYR A 626 11.97 -34.17 4.03
CA TYR A 626 11.23 -33.41 5.05
C TYR A 626 10.16 -34.20 5.83
N VAL A 627 9.66 -35.33 5.31
CA VAL A 627 8.47 -36.03 5.86
C VAL A 627 8.83 -37.36 6.52
N GLY A 628 9.99 -37.42 7.18
CA GLY A 628 10.59 -38.66 7.70
C GLY A 628 9.79 -39.44 8.76
N ILE A 629 8.62 -38.96 9.23
CA ILE A 629 7.94 -39.47 10.43
C ILE A 629 6.68 -40.30 10.12
N GLU A 630 6.01 -40.13 8.96
CA GLU A 630 4.81 -40.93 8.66
C GLU A 630 5.11 -42.41 8.35
N ARG A 631 6.38 -42.81 8.19
CA ARG A 631 6.76 -44.21 7.89
C ARG A 631 6.81 -45.14 9.10
N GLU A 632 6.77 -44.64 10.33
CA GLU A 632 6.87 -45.49 11.52
C GLU A 632 5.51 -45.91 12.12
N ILE A 633 4.42 -45.22 11.76
CA ILE A 633 3.09 -45.50 12.35
C ILE A 633 2.37 -46.67 11.64
N ASP A 634 2.71 -46.97 10.38
CA ASP A 634 2.14 -48.10 9.64
C ASP A 634 2.88 -49.44 9.84
N ILE A 635 3.88 -49.47 10.74
CA ILE A 635 4.64 -50.68 11.09
C ILE A 635 4.62 -50.91 12.61
N VAL A 636 3.43 -51.01 13.21
CA VAL A 636 3.22 -51.69 14.52
C VAL A 636 1.94 -52.49 14.51
#